data_AF-A0A368Z5X9-F1
#
_entry.id   AF-A0A368Z5X9-F1
#
_cell.length_a   1.000
_cell.length_b   1.000
_cell.length_c   1.000
_cell.angle_alpha   90.00
_cell.angle_beta   90.00
_cell.angle_gamma   90.00
#
_symmetry.space_group_name_H-M   'P 1'
#
loop_
_entity.id
_entity.type
_entity.pdbx_description
1 polymer ?
#
loop_
_entity_poly.entity_id
_entity_poly.type
_entity_poly.pdbx_seq_one_letter_code
_entity_poly.pdbx_strand_id
1 'polypeptide(L)'
;MPEPAPDIRHWRSLMAMHRSTLSAPGRVGGIILEYRPALLLEDDRLSDVAPPKGFDGQDFSRMQDAVARMAGSVGRIEVEEQGWHNIATCFRVSTDPRRVVTARHVLRALLKSSESILCAPDAQPDATPPQSAYRPARVRFETAGGPDEVIDIEAVEWPHAVLDLALLRLAGDCTRPALELALPAGGDPLPAPEAAICVIGYPMQAPADPVSSGFGALFGATELGRKRVSPGRINPSQAHDPVMGMRHDATTLGGSSGSPVVALDSGKVIAVHACLKFGLNHAVLLPAALTEAELFRRMGDGSDPPDGGTAPHGSPDPPPYFGMPLHMQHGNGDELAATVPPALAMSNRAMPDRFDRRDRFYRPSLAALPGKMLPDMSRLGNARVQQDGFSCTGFALAAVIDRQLRELPGGDEAPASVSPAMLYGLATQHDEFVDDLPGGSSLRGAIKGFFHFGVCQEATAPYSGYDPEWHLTIEAAKQAREITLGAYYRLHPVLTDYQAALHEARAIVVSAHTHSGWEFRRRGPIETIPFKPGRTGAHAFAILGYDDHGFIIQNSWGPGWSNWCNCSGLARWTYADWAENIIDAWVIRLAPPVSGAFGLQVRQPAATAGDAPGLPSGYARLRDVRRSALVGHTIHAESTGLRGESRLGLGPEAIRETALHLASARGWQEYPGLALIFHDPTTDADPVARLAAHMIEPLKVNGIYPVHVHYGADEMRSLMVRMLYEAELAFALAAGSGERLNSYLDRRALGIAQPLFSAWLAGCDRAVEPGGGLWQAMAGLGLEAAQRGAAGRGDGQWRALHLLSIGAGWFPARAFIAARQAMGFGPCASVGAVAPPIHADPPAPAETRFRCWRLSAGKPADAVMRGYDGDWCDFLSRLSRSGDGPRVSGKGGVGADLGAAVTDAAVLNAVLAHMLGRRPAKTRSFQ
;
A
#
# COMPACT_ATOMS: atom_id res chain seq x y z
N MET A 1 27.67 6.72 56.38
CA MET A 1 28.47 7.21 55.24
C MET A 1 28.94 5.99 54.44
N PRO A 2 29.09 6.07 53.11
CA PRO A 2 28.07 6.22 52.06
C PRO A 2 28.01 4.99 51.09
N GLU A 3 27.05 5.05 50.14
CA GLU A 3 26.72 4.25 48.92
C GLU A 3 27.76 3.35 48.18
N PRO A 4 27.39 2.50 47.17
CA PRO A 4 26.10 2.40 46.43
C PRO A 4 25.47 0.99 46.27
N ALA A 5 24.28 0.99 45.68
CA ALA A 5 23.29 -0.09 45.50
C ALA A 5 23.77 -1.43 44.87
N PRO A 6 23.15 -2.57 45.26
CA PRO A 6 23.26 -3.82 44.52
C PRO A 6 21.89 -4.33 44.05
N ASP A 7 21.50 -4.09 42.78
CA ASP A 7 20.65 -5.08 42.09
C ASP A 7 20.74 -5.08 40.54
N ILE A 8 21.96 -5.19 40.03
CA ILE A 8 22.23 -5.40 38.59
C ILE A 8 22.24 -6.90 38.22
N ARG A 9 22.02 -7.81 39.19
CA ARG A 9 21.99 -9.27 38.90
C ARG A 9 20.60 -9.82 38.61
N HIS A 10 19.52 -9.16 39.04
CA HIS A 10 18.15 -9.62 38.76
C HIS A 10 17.70 -9.42 37.31
N TRP A 11 18.26 -8.44 36.59
CA TRP A 11 17.89 -8.15 35.18
C TRP A 11 18.57 -9.04 34.14
N ARG A 12 19.67 -9.71 34.47
CA ARG A 12 20.43 -10.53 33.50
C ARG A 12 19.89 -11.96 33.34
N SER A 13 19.06 -12.48 34.25
CA SER A 13 18.46 -13.82 34.08
C SER A 13 17.08 -13.81 33.40
N LEU A 14 16.35 -12.68 33.43
CA LEU A 14 15.07 -12.53 32.74
C LEU A 14 15.23 -12.45 31.20
N MET A 15 16.38 -11.98 30.70
CA MET A 15 16.63 -11.91 29.25
C MET A 15 17.18 -13.21 28.64
N ALA A 16 17.38 -14.27 29.43
CA ALA A 16 17.95 -15.53 28.94
C ALA A 16 16.91 -16.62 28.60
N MET A 17 15.62 -16.44 28.93
CA MET A 17 14.57 -17.44 28.69
C MET A 17 13.57 -17.13 27.56
N HIS A 18 13.66 -15.97 26.89
CA HIS A 18 12.85 -15.65 25.70
C HIS A 18 13.64 -15.80 24.40
N ARG A 19 14.00 -17.04 24.04
CA ARG A 19 14.59 -17.36 22.73
C ARG A 19 13.55 -18.07 21.85
N SER A 20 12.80 -17.33 21.03
CA SER A 20 12.57 -17.73 19.61
C SER A 20 11.75 -16.79 18.69
N THR A 21 11.08 -15.72 19.10
CA THR A 21 9.92 -15.17 18.33
C THR A 21 9.94 -13.67 17.91
N LEU A 22 10.53 -13.27 16.76
CA LEU A 22 10.44 -11.89 16.21
C LEU A 22 10.80 -11.85 14.71
N SER A 23 9.76 -11.74 13.87
CA SER A 23 9.75 -11.19 12.50
C SER A 23 8.27 -10.91 12.16
N ALA A 24 7.78 -9.72 11.80
CA ALA A 24 8.40 -8.47 11.34
C ALA A 24 7.53 -7.21 11.66
N PRO A 25 7.82 -6.40 12.74
CA PRO A 25 6.98 -5.31 13.34
C PRO A 25 6.45 -4.19 12.38
N GLY A 26 5.85 -3.07 12.86
CA GLY A 26 5.27 -1.98 12.03
C GLY A 26 6.24 -1.38 10.97
N ARG A 27 6.03 -0.17 10.41
CA ARG A 27 7.08 0.45 9.54
C ARG A 27 8.47 0.39 10.18
N VAL A 28 8.53 0.50 11.51
CA VAL A 28 9.72 0.41 12.38
C VAL A 28 10.20 -1.02 12.64
N GLY A 29 9.40 -2.01 12.32
CA GLY A 29 9.65 -3.37 12.75
C GLY A 29 9.84 -4.41 11.67
N GLY A 30 9.26 -4.22 10.49
CA GLY A 30 9.84 -4.83 9.29
C GLY A 30 11.31 -4.41 9.13
N ILE A 31 11.64 -3.24 9.68
CA ILE A 31 12.99 -2.70 9.79
C ILE A 31 13.76 -3.31 10.96
N ILE A 32 13.27 -3.23 12.20
CA ILE A 32 14.05 -3.67 13.37
C ILE A 32 13.78 -5.13 13.66
N LEU A 33 14.66 -5.99 13.19
CA LEU A 33 14.75 -7.37 13.65
C LEU A 33 15.48 -7.36 14.99
N GLU A 34 14.74 -7.41 16.10
CA GLU A 34 15.31 -7.47 17.47
C GLU A 34 16.33 -8.63 17.64
N TYR A 35 16.25 -9.65 16.80
CA TYR A 35 17.17 -10.78 16.78
C TYR A 35 18.33 -10.68 15.76
N ARG A 36 18.30 -9.70 14.86
CA ARG A 36 19.36 -9.32 13.91
C ARG A 36 19.57 -7.79 13.94
N PRO A 37 19.98 -7.23 15.09
CA PRO A 37 20.11 -5.79 15.24
C PRO A 37 21.26 -5.24 14.39
N ALA A 38 21.18 -3.97 14.01
CA ALA A 38 22.30 -3.25 13.42
C ALA A 38 23.40 -3.07 14.47
N LEU A 39 24.54 -3.72 14.25
CA LEU A 39 25.67 -3.77 15.15
C LEU A 39 26.55 -2.55 14.94
N LEU A 40 26.93 -1.90 16.03
CA LEU A 40 27.82 -0.74 16.00
C LEU A 40 29.22 -1.16 15.53
N LEU A 41 29.82 -0.33 14.66
CA LEU A 41 31.23 -0.46 14.32
C LEU A 41 32.04 0.55 15.15
N GLU A 42 33.08 0.06 15.81
CA GLU A 42 34.06 0.86 16.52
C GLU A 42 35.37 0.80 15.73
N ASP A 43 35.87 1.95 15.26
CA ASP A 43 37.08 2.02 14.44
C ASP A 43 37.02 1.10 13.20
N ASP A 44 35.88 1.10 12.49
CA ASP A 44 35.61 0.21 11.34
C ASP A 44 35.70 -1.29 11.64
N ARG A 45 35.63 -1.67 12.92
CA ARG A 45 35.66 -3.06 13.37
C ARG A 45 34.38 -3.42 14.09
N LEU A 46 33.95 -4.66 13.86
CA LEU A 46 32.93 -5.28 14.67
C LEU A 46 33.61 -5.90 15.90
N SER A 47 33.36 -5.34 17.08
CA SER A 47 33.90 -5.82 18.37
C SER A 47 33.39 -7.23 18.72
N ASP A 48 33.93 -7.86 19.77
CA ASP A 48 33.60 -9.22 20.21
C ASP A 48 32.15 -9.37 20.70
N VAL A 49 31.21 -9.37 19.75
CA VAL A 49 29.78 -9.60 19.96
C VAL A 49 29.41 -11.01 19.51
N ALA A 50 28.40 -11.59 20.15
CA ALA A 50 27.90 -12.90 19.74
C ALA A 50 27.27 -12.83 18.33
N PRO A 51 27.34 -13.92 17.53
CA PRO A 51 26.65 -14.00 16.25
C PRO A 51 25.15 -13.66 16.37
N PRO A 52 24.61 -12.80 15.46
CA PRO A 52 23.19 -12.55 15.36
C PRO A 52 22.39 -13.84 15.17
N LYS A 53 21.15 -13.89 15.67
CA LYS A 53 20.33 -15.10 15.56
C LYS A 53 19.97 -15.36 14.09
N GLY A 54 20.19 -16.60 13.65
CA GLY A 54 20.02 -17.01 12.25
C GLY A 54 21.26 -16.79 11.37
N PHE A 55 22.39 -16.39 11.96
CA PHE A 55 23.72 -16.44 11.36
C PHE A 55 24.54 -17.48 12.12
N ASP A 56 25.16 -18.41 11.40
CA ASP A 56 26.07 -19.36 12.02
C ASP A 56 27.48 -18.73 12.23
N GLY A 57 28.41 -19.49 12.81
CA GLY A 57 29.76 -19.00 13.06
C GLY A 57 30.53 -18.66 11.79
N GLN A 58 30.20 -19.30 10.65
CA GLN A 58 30.85 -19.05 9.37
C GLN A 58 30.31 -17.77 8.72
N ASP A 59 28.98 -17.57 8.71
CA ASP A 59 28.34 -16.34 8.28
C ASP A 59 28.85 -15.15 9.11
N PHE A 60 28.96 -15.30 10.43
CA PHE A 60 29.47 -14.25 11.30
C PHE A 60 30.94 -13.91 11.04
N SER A 61 31.81 -14.91 10.86
CA SER A 61 33.21 -14.71 10.48
C SER A 61 33.33 -13.99 9.13
N ARG A 62 32.55 -14.41 8.13
CA ARG A 62 32.51 -13.76 6.81
C ARG A 62 32.05 -12.31 6.90
N MET A 63 31.09 -12.02 7.79
CA MET A 63 30.64 -10.66 8.05
C MET A 63 31.74 -9.81 8.71
N GLN A 64 32.47 -10.35 9.68
CA GLN A 64 33.62 -9.67 10.30
C GLN A 64 34.71 -9.37 9.25
N ASP A 65 35.01 -10.34 8.40
CA ASP A 65 35.98 -10.19 7.31
C ASP A 65 35.53 -9.14 6.29
N ALA A 66 34.25 -9.14 5.91
CA ALA A 66 33.67 -8.14 5.01
C ALA A 66 33.75 -6.72 5.62
N VAL A 67 33.37 -6.57 6.90
CA VAL A 67 33.47 -5.30 7.62
C VAL A 67 34.92 -4.81 7.66
N ALA A 68 35.87 -5.68 8.05
CA ALA A 68 37.28 -5.31 8.15
C ALA A 68 37.88 -4.85 6.81
N ARG A 69 37.40 -5.39 5.68
CA ARG A 69 37.83 -4.97 4.34
C ARG A 69 37.12 -3.72 3.82
N MET A 70 35.83 -3.56 4.14
CA MET A 70 34.97 -2.62 3.40
C MET A 70 34.56 -1.39 4.20
N ALA A 71 34.45 -1.48 5.54
CA ALA A 71 33.85 -0.41 6.35
C ALA A 71 34.59 0.93 6.20
N GLY A 72 35.92 0.92 6.09
CA GLY A 72 36.72 2.13 5.89
C GLY A 72 36.46 2.87 4.57
N SER A 73 35.89 2.18 3.58
CA SER A 73 35.51 2.73 2.28
C SER A 73 34.02 3.08 2.19
N VAL A 74 33.28 2.94 3.29
CA VAL A 74 31.90 3.40 3.46
C VAL A 74 31.91 4.71 4.24
N GLY A 75 31.39 5.77 3.61
CA GLY A 75 31.35 7.11 4.15
C GLY A 75 29.92 7.59 4.41
N ARG A 76 29.80 8.58 5.29
CA ARG A 76 28.55 9.31 5.47
C ARG A 76 28.55 10.60 4.68
N ILE A 77 27.40 10.91 4.08
CA ILE A 77 27.16 12.16 3.37
C ILE A 77 26.62 13.17 4.38
N GLU A 78 27.34 14.26 4.58
CA GLU A 78 26.94 15.36 5.46
C GLU A 78 26.61 16.61 4.63
N VAL A 79 25.57 17.35 5.02
CA VAL A 79 25.21 18.65 4.43
C VAL A 79 25.22 19.74 5.49
N GLU A 80 25.54 20.96 5.07
CA GLU A 80 25.51 22.14 5.92
C GLU A 80 24.15 22.84 5.83
N GLU A 81 23.32 22.69 6.87
CA GLU A 81 22.06 23.42 7.04
C GLU A 81 21.90 23.75 8.52
N GLN A 82 22.27 24.97 8.92
CA GLN A 82 22.34 25.38 10.33
C GLN A 82 23.29 24.51 11.18
N GLY A 83 24.28 23.89 10.53
CA GLY A 83 25.21 22.93 11.11
C GLY A 83 25.42 21.73 10.17
N TRP A 84 26.57 21.07 10.28
CA TRP A 84 26.85 19.83 9.56
C TRP A 84 26.07 18.69 10.18
N HIS A 85 25.21 18.05 9.39
CA HIS A 85 24.48 16.85 9.82
C HIS A 85 24.48 15.80 8.71
N ASN A 86 24.43 14.53 9.10
CA ASN A 86 24.41 13.40 8.20
C ASN A 86 23.02 13.26 7.54
N ILE A 87 22.99 12.81 6.28
CA ILE A 87 21.76 12.59 5.52
C ILE A 87 21.67 11.21 4.85
N ALA A 88 22.80 10.56 4.57
CA ALA A 88 22.85 9.33 3.77
C ALA A 88 24.21 8.62 3.86
N THR A 89 24.29 7.44 3.25
CA THR A 89 25.52 6.64 3.13
C THR A 89 26.01 6.64 1.67
N CYS A 90 27.33 6.54 1.47
CA CYS A 90 27.94 6.25 0.17
C CYS A 90 29.14 5.33 0.34
N PHE A 91 29.68 4.80 -0.77
CA PHE A 91 30.93 4.05 -0.73
C PHE A 91 31.80 4.28 -1.96
N ARG A 92 33.11 4.02 -1.79
CA ARG A 92 34.10 4.15 -2.88
C ARG A 92 33.90 3.12 -3.97
N VAL A 93 33.94 3.61 -5.20
CA VAL A 93 33.88 2.82 -6.43
C VAL A 93 34.90 3.36 -7.43
N SER A 94 35.17 2.58 -8.47
CA SER A 94 36.09 2.92 -9.57
C SER A 94 37.57 3.08 -9.18
N THR A 95 38.44 2.92 -10.19
CA THR A 95 39.87 3.26 -10.06
C THR A 95 40.11 4.77 -9.96
N ASP A 96 39.15 5.62 -10.36
CA ASP A 96 39.21 7.06 -10.09
C ASP A 96 39.10 7.30 -8.57
N PRO A 97 40.12 7.87 -7.89
CA PRO A 97 40.12 8.14 -6.45
C PRO A 97 39.04 9.13 -6.00
N ARG A 98 38.38 9.84 -6.93
CA ARG A 98 37.41 10.91 -6.62
C ARG A 98 35.96 10.47 -6.72
N ARG A 99 35.66 9.20 -6.99
CA ARG A 99 34.29 8.73 -7.25
C ARG A 99 33.67 7.94 -6.10
N VAL A 100 32.43 8.25 -5.73
CA VAL A 100 31.64 7.46 -4.78
C VAL A 100 30.25 7.21 -5.35
N VAL A 101 29.59 6.14 -4.90
CA VAL A 101 28.21 5.82 -5.28
C VAL A 101 27.28 5.95 -4.08
N THR A 102 26.06 6.43 -4.32
CA THR A 102 24.96 6.49 -3.34
C THR A 102 23.61 6.23 -4.03
N ALA A 103 22.52 6.26 -3.27
CA ALA A 103 21.17 6.17 -3.82
C ALA A 103 20.75 7.50 -4.46
N ARG A 104 20.11 7.46 -5.63
CA ARG A 104 19.80 8.68 -6.40
C ARG A 104 18.83 9.62 -5.70
N HIS A 105 17.85 9.10 -4.95
CA HIS A 105 16.93 9.97 -4.20
C HIS A 105 17.62 10.82 -3.11
N VAL A 106 18.84 10.46 -2.68
CA VAL A 106 19.66 11.26 -1.75
C VAL A 106 19.97 12.65 -2.32
N LEU A 107 19.99 12.79 -3.65
CA LEU A 107 20.22 14.07 -4.33
C LEU A 107 19.21 15.15 -3.90
N ARG A 108 17.99 14.77 -3.49
CA ARG A 108 16.98 15.72 -2.96
C ARG A 108 17.46 16.45 -1.70
N ALA A 109 18.26 15.79 -0.87
CA ALA A 109 18.81 16.34 0.36
C ALA A 109 20.14 17.09 0.14
N LEU A 110 20.84 16.82 -0.97
CA LEU A 110 22.08 17.51 -1.37
C LEU A 110 21.83 18.86 -2.04
N LEU A 111 20.63 19.10 -2.55
CA LEU A 111 20.27 20.31 -3.29
C LEU A 111 19.49 21.31 -2.43
N LYS A 112 19.63 22.60 -2.73
CA LYS A 112 18.76 23.64 -2.14
C LYS A 112 17.32 23.41 -2.60
N SER A 113 16.33 23.72 -1.75
CA SER A 113 14.92 23.35 -1.97
C SER A 113 14.28 23.87 -3.26
N SER A 114 14.77 25.01 -3.77
CA SER A 114 14.37 25.58 -5.06
C SER A 114 15.06 24.95 -6.27
N GLU A 115 16.12 24.16 -6.05
CA GLU A 115 17.00 23.57 -7.06
C GLU A 115 17.00 22.04 -7.03
N SER A 116 16.31 21.41 -6.06
CA SER A 116 16.06 19.96 -6.04
C SER A 116 15.30 19.48 -7.29
N ILE A 117 14.81 20.43 -8.11
CA ILE A 117 14.28 20.31 -9.46
C ILE A 117 15.30 19.80 -10.45
N LEU A 118 16.57 20.14 -10.26
CA LEU A 118 17.62 19.88 -11.25
C LEU A 118 18.22 18.48 -11.13
N CYS A 119 17.91 17.74 -10.06
CA CYS A 119 18.14 16.29 -9.97
C CYS A 119 16.83 15.51 -9.90
N ALA A 120 15.76 16.15 -10.38
CA ALA A 120 14.55 15.49 -10.78
C ALA A 120 14.96 14.45 -11.87
N PRO A 121 14.48 13.21 -11.80
CA PRO A 121 14.82 12.08 -12.69
C PRO A 121 14.81 12.25 -14.23
N ASP A 122 14.55 13.44 -14.73
CA ASP A 122 14.32 13.95 -16.06
C ASP A 122 15.15 15.21 -16.36
N ALA A 123 16.00 15.65 -15.44
CA ALA A 123 17.10 16.53 -15.76
C ALA A 123 17.95 15.89 -16.87
N GLN A 124 18.25 16.66 -17.93
CA GLN A 124 19.08 16.16 -19.03
C GLN A 124 20.40 15.60 -18.47
N PRO A 125 20.85 14.40 -18.90
CA PRO A 125 22.04 13.73 -18.36
C PRO A 125 23.34 14.54 -18.51
N ASP A 126 23.31 15.63 -19.28
CA ASP A 126 24.44 16.53 -19.53
C ASP A 126 24.37 17.86 -18.75
N ALA A 127 23.28 18.12 -18.01
CA ALA A 127 23.11 19.33 -17.23
C ALA A 127 23.56 19.10 -15.78
N THR A 128 24.87 19.11 -15.53
CA THR A 128 25.41 19.15 -14.17
C THR A 128 24.82 20.37 -13.45
N PRO A 129 24.11 20.21 -12.31
CA PRO A 129 23.61 21.35 -11.56
C PRO A 129 24.77 22.31 -11.26
N PRO A 130 24.59 23.64 -11.45
CA PRO A 130 25.66 24.60 -11.20
C PRO A 130 26.11 24.50 -9.75
N GLN A 131 27.40 24.75 -9.47
CA GLN A 131 27.96 24.52 -8.12
C GLN A 131 27.23 25.32 -7.01
N SER A 132 26.54 26.41 -7.37
CA SER A 132 25.68 27.21 -6.50
C SER A 132 24.38 26.52 -6.06
N ALA A 133 23.92 25.48 -6.76
CA ALA A 133 22.69 24.73 -6.50
C ALA A 133 22.84 23.70 -5.36
N TYR A 134 24.07 23.25 -5.11
CA TYR A 134 24.36 22.33 -4.02
C TYR A 134 24.34 23.07 -2.67
N ARG A 135 23.84 22.38 -1.66
CA ARG A 135 24.20 22.69 -0.29
C ARG A 135 25.68 22.31 -0.13
N PRO A 136 26.48 23.06 0.64
CA PRO A 136 27.81 22.59 1.01
C PRO A 136 27.67 21.17 1.59
N ALA A 137 28.31 20.22 0.93
CA ALA A 137 28.16 18.81 1.21
C ALA A 137 29.53 18.14 1.17
N ARG A 138 29.72 17.16 2.03
CA ARG A 138 30.99 16.44 2.14
C ARG A 138 30.74 14.98 2.47
N VAL A 139 31.69 14.14 2.06
CA VAL A 139 31.75 12.76 2.51
C VAL A 139 32.78 12.67 3.63
N ARG A 140 32.39 12.00 4.70
CA ARG A 140 33.29 11.70 5.82
C ARG A 140 33.47 10.19 5.94
N PHE A 141 34.71 9.75 5.78
CA PHE A 141 35.16 8.39 6.03
C PHE A 141 35.83 8.33 7.41
N GLU A 142 35.31 7.49 8.28
CA GLU A 142 35.90 7.28 9.61
C GLU A 142 37.31 6.68 9.50
N THR A 143 38.23 7.12 10.35
CA THR A 143 39.60 6.59 10.42
C THR A 143 39.83 5.98 11.79
N ALA A 144 40.05 4.67 11.82
CA ALA A 144 40.42 3.95 13.03
C ALA A 144 41.62 4.60 13.74
N GLY A 145 41.43 5.11 14.95
CA GLY A 145 42.50 5.71 15.76
C GLY A 145 43.16 6.98 15.20
N GLY A 146 42.52 7.67 14.25
CA GLY A 146 43.05 8.87 13.59
C GLY A 146 41.95 9.87 13.18
N PRO A 147 42.31 11.02 12.59
CA PRO A 147 41.32 11.97 12.10
C PRO A 147 40.55 11.39 10.90
N ASP A 148 39.23 11.58 10.89
CA ASP A 148 38.39 11.22 9.75
C ASP A 148 38.88 11.88 8.46
N GLU A 149 38.78 11.15 7.35
CA GLU A 149 39.01 11.71 6.03
C GLU A 149 37.72 12.38 5.56
N VAL A 150 37.73 13.70 5.47
CA VAL A 150 36.59 14.53 5.08
C VAL A 150 36.91 15.18 3.75
N ILE A 151 36.08 14.92 2.74
CA ILE A 151 36.29 15.45 1.39
C ILE A 151 34.97 16.05 0.90
N ASP A 152 35.02 17.30 0.45
CA ASP A 152 33.86 17.98 -0.09
C ASP A 152 33.37 17.29 -1.38
N ILE A 153 32.06 17.31 -1.60
CA ILE A 153 31.44 16.84 -2.83
C ILE A 153 31.53 18.00 -3.83
N GLU A 154 32.26 17.79 -4.91
CA GLU A 154 32.46 18.78 -5.98
C GLU A 154 31.27 18.82 -6.93
N ALA A 155 30.77 17.64 -7.32
CA ALA A 155 29.70 17.53 -8.31
C ALA A 155 28.96 16.19 -8.18
N VAL A 156 27.73 16.16 -8.70
CA VAL A 156 27.07 14.90 -9.08
C VAL A 156 27.62 14.53 -10.46
N GLU A 157 28.47 13.52 -10.50
CA GLU A 157 29.12 13.09 -11.74
C GLU A 157 28.16 12.36 -12.67
N TRP A 158 27.23 11.60 -12.10
CA TRP A 158 26.19 10.94 -12.88
C TRP A 158 25.00 10.49 -12.04
N PRO A 159 23.81 11.10 -12.20
CA PRO A 159 22.56 10.52 -11.71
C PRO A 159 22.04 9.49 -12.73
N HIS A 160 21.89 8.23 -12.34
CA HIS A 160 21.39 7.21 -13.27
C HIS A 160 19.94 7.53 -13.69
N ALA A 161 19.63 7.43 -14.99
CA ALA A 161 18.31 7.79 -15.51
C ALA A 161 17.19 6.82 -15.06
N VAL A 162 17.59 5.59 -14.69
CA VAL A 162 16.69 4.43 -14.57
C VAL A 162 16.85 3.66 -13.26
N LEU A 163 17.89 3.92 -12.49
CA LEU A 163 18.16 3.16 -11.29
C LEU A 163 18.25 4.17 -10.15
N ASP A 164 17.94 3.73 -8.94
CA ASP A 164 18.15 4.56 -7.75
C ASP A 164 19.63 4.65 -7.38
N LEU A 165 20.48 5.03 -8.34
CA LEU A 165 21.93 5.08 -8.22
C LEU A 165 22.45 6.43 -8.71
N ALA A 166 23.36 7.04 -7.95
CA ALA A 166 24.06 8.25 -8.35
C ALA A 166 25.55 8.14 -8.03
N LEU A 167 26.39 8.60 -8.96
CA LEU A 167 27.82 8.78 -8.79
C LEU A 167 28.11 10.23 -8.41
N LEU A 168 28.86 10.43 -7.34
CA LEU A 168 29.31 11.72 -6.86
C LEU A 168 30.81 11.84 -7.06
N ARG A 169 31.25 13.03 -7.44
CA ARG A 169 32.65 13.41 -7.56
C ARG A 169 33.08 14.21 -6.34
N LEU A 170 34.17 13.77 -5.73
CA LEU A 170 34.82 14.41 -4.59
C LEU A 170 35.80 15.49 -5.07
N ALA A 171 35.95 16.55 -4.30
CA ALA A 171 36.85 17.68 -4.60
C ALA A 171 38.34 17.32 -4.53
N GLY A 172 38.68 16.23 -3.83
CA GLY A 172 40.03 15.68 -3.73
C GLY A 172 40.04 14.16 -3.83
N ASP A 173 41.23 13.61 -4.01
CA ASP A 173 41.44 12.17 -4.08
C ASP A 173 41.13 11.53 -2.72
N CYS A 174 40.26 10.53 -2.73
CA CYS A 174 40.01 9.71 -1.56
C CYS A 174 41.05 8.59 -1.47
N THR A 175 41.68 8.49 -0.31
CA THR A 175 42.69 7.46 0.00
C THR A 175 42.09 6.09 0.23
N ARG A 176 40.75 5.98 0.36
CA ARG A 176 40.06 4.72 0.60
C ARG A 176 39.94 3.88 -0.69
N PRO A 177 40.23 2.57 -0.62
CA PRO A 177 40.15 1.69 -1.79
C PRO A 177 38.71 1.56 -2.28
N ALA A 178 38.53 1.35 -3.59
CA ALA A 178 37.22 1.01 -4.14
C ALA A 178 36.76 -0.36 -3.63
N LEU A 179 35.46 -0.49 -3.37
CA LEU A 179 34.87 -1.77 -2.98
C LEU A 179 34.77 -2.71 -4.18
N GLU A 180 35.02 -4.00 -3.96
CA GLU A 180 34.88 -5.03 -4.98
C GLU A 180 33.39 -5.30 -5.26
N LEU A 181 32.98 -5.08 -6.52
CA LEU A 181 31.61 -5.24 -6.97
C LEU A 181 31.42 -6.62 -7.61
N ALA A 182 30.25 -7.23 -7.41
CA ALA A 182 29.88 -8.44 -8.14
C ALA A 182 29.59 -8.11 -9.61
N LEU A 183 30.18 -8.87 -10.54
CA LEU A 183 30.16 -8.60 -11.99
C LEU A 183 29.23 -9.57 -12.74
N PRO A 184 28.64 -9.14 -13.89
CA PRO A 184 27.69 -9.96 -14.67
C PRO A 184 28.28 -11.23 -15.31
N ALA A 185 29.56 -11.21 -15.69
CA ALA A 185 30.19 -12.22 -16.57
C ALA A 185 31.36 -12.99 -15.94
N GLY A 186 31.60 -12.81 -14.63
CA GLY A 186 32.76 -13.41 -13.94
C GLY A 186 32.57 -14.83 -13.40
N GLY A 187 31.41 -15.46 -13.63
CA GLY A 187 31.06 -16.75 -13.02
C GLY A 187 30.54 -16.65 -11.57
N ASP A 188 30.26 -15.44 -11.06
CA ASP A 188 29.55 -15.25 -9.79
C ASP A 188 28.05 -15.57 -10.03
N PRO A 189 27.50 -16.66 -9.46
CA PRO A 189 26.09 -16.95 -9.60
C PRO A 189 25.26 -15.84 -8.97
N LEU A 190 24.09 -15.54 -9.57
CA LEU A 190 23.11 -14.67 -8.94
C LEU A 190 22.85 -15.18 -7.51
N PRO A 191 22.79 -14.27 -6.52
CA PRO A 191 22.79 -14.68 -5.13
C PRO A 191 21.52 -15.47 -4.84
N ALA A 192 21.68 -16.61 -4.16
CA ALA A 192 20.57 -17.52 -3.90
C ALA A 192 19.49 -16.85 -3.04
N PRO A 193 18.21 -17.19 -3.24
CA PRO A 193 17.16 -16.92 -2.25
C PRO A 193 17.64 -17.26 -0.84
N GLU A 194 17.34 -16.41 0.16
CA GLU A 194 17.77 -16.56 1.56
C GLU A 194 19.28 -16.48 1.82
N ALA A 195 20.12 -16.13 0.84
CA ALA A 195 21.56 -15.96 1.07
C ALA A 195 21.84 -14.89 2.14
N ALA A 196 22.85 -15.13 2.97
CA ALA A 196 23.25 -14.23 4.04
C ALA A 196 23.97 -13.00 3.48
N ILE A 197 23.52 -11.83 3.91
CA ILE A 197 24.06 -10.52 3.51
C ILE A 197 24.37 -9.66 4.73
N CYS A 198 25.14 -8.60 4.53
CA CYS A 198 25.19 -7.49 5.47
C CYS A 198 25.10 -6.13 4.74
N VAL A 199 24.56 -5.13 5.43
CA VAL A 199 24.47 -3.75 4.96
C VAL A 199 25.32 -2.86 5.87
N ILE A 200 26.33 -2.20 5.32
CA ILE A 200 27.24 -1.35 6.09
C ILE A 200 26.86 0.11 5.84
N GLY A 201 26.49 0.87 6.88
CA GLY A 201 26.08 2.27 6.67
C GLY A 201 25.75 3.03 7.94
N TYR A 202 25.11 4.18 7.77
CA TYR A 202 24.89 5.15 8.84
C TYR A 202 23.39 5.36 9.13
N PRO A 203 22.76 4.49 9.93
CA PRO A 203 21.37 4.66 10.32
C PRO A 203 21.15 5.88 11.24
N MET A 204 20.02 6.57 11.04
CA MET A 204 19.62 7.84 11.64
C MET A 204 18.11 7.92 11.87
N GLN A 205 17.70 8.86 12.72
CA GLN A 205 16.29 9.21 12.93
C GLN A 205 15.83 10.25 11.91
N ALA A 206 14.65 10.08 11.29
CA ALA A 206 14.14 11.03 10.31
C ALA A 206 13.58 12.29 11.02
N PRO A 207 13.67 13.49 10.41
CA PRO A 207 13.17 14.73 11.01
C PRO A 207 11.66 14.76 11.32
N ALA A 208 10.88 13.90 10.66
CA ALA A 208 9.43 13.80 10.83
C ALA A 208 9.00 12.87 12.00
N ASP A 209 9.95 12.22 12.68
CA ASP A 209 9.66 11.28 13.76
C ASP A 209 9.56 11.99 15.12
N PRO A 210 8.51 11.75 15.93
CA PRO A 210 8.40 12.34 17.26
C PRO A 210 9.57 11.92 18.16
N VAL A 211 10.11 12.86 18.94
CA VAL A 211 11.19 12.62 19.93
C VAL A 211 10.83 11.52 20.95
N SER A 212 9.54 11.23 21.15
CA SER A 212 9.01 10.24 22.10
C SER A 212 8.80 8.84 21.54
N SER A 213 9.20 8.59 20.30
CA SER A 213 9.05 7.28 19.67
C SER A 213 10.11 6.30 20.22
N GLY A 214 9.75 5.02 20.46
CA GLY A 214 10.58 4.02 21.15
C GLY A 214 11.94 3.65 20.51
N PHE A 215 12.40 4.39 19.49
CA PHE A 215 13.64 4.20 18.75
C PHE A 215 14.89 4.29 19.63
N GLY A 216 14.88 5.15 20.66
CA GLY A 216 15.99 5.32 21.58
C GLY A 216 16.32 4.07 22.42
N ALA A 217 15.36 3.15 22.58
CA ALA A 217 15.52 1.93 23.37
C ALA A 217 16.20 0.77 22.60
N LEU A 218 16.12 0.77 21.26
CA LEU A 218 16.70 -0.28 20.40
C LEU A 218 18.08 0.10 19.82
N PHE A 219 18.33 1.39 19.59
CA PHE A 219 19.59 1.89 19.02
C PHE A 219 20.50 2.60 20.03
N GLY A 220 19.98 2.97 21.21
CA GLY A 220 20.60 3.91 22.13
C GLY A 220 20.42 5.34 21.64
N ALA A 221 19.61 6.16 22.33
CA ALA A 221 19.29 7.54 21.94
C ALA A 221 20.53 8.46 21.77
N THR A 222 21.69 8.06 22.32
CA THR A 222 22.98 8.77 22.24
C THR A 222 23.90 8.26 21.12
N GLU A 223 23.48 7.28 20.31
CA GLU A 223 24.36 6.46 19.43
C GLU A 223 23.89 6.39 17.96
N LEU A 224 22.95 7.24 17.55
CA LEU A 224 22.47 7.35 16.15
C LEU A 224 23.41 8.22 15.30
N GLY A 225 23.50 7.93 13.99
CA GLY A 225 24.43 8.62 13.09
C GLY A 225 25.87 8.08 13.09
N ARG A 226 26.11 6.96 13.77
CA ARG A 226 27.39 6.20 13.76
C ARG A 226 27.34 5.05 12.75
N LYS A 227 28.50 4.63 12.24
CA LYS A 227 28.61 3.52 11.28
C LYS A 227 28.20 2.19 11.93
N ARG A 228 27.39 1.41 11.22
CA ARG A 228 26.89 0.11 11.66
C ARG A 228 26.96 -0.93 10.55
N VAL A 229 27.01 -2.20 10.94
CA VAL A 229 26.77 -3.34 10.06
C VAL A 229 25.44 -3.99 10.42
N SER A 230 24.59 -4.19 9.42
CA SER A 230 23.24 -4.68 9.57
C SER A 230 23.12 -6.06 8.92
N PRO A 231 23.11 -7.15 9.70
CA PRO A 231 22.98 -8.51 9.16
C PRO A 231 21.56 -8.75 8.61
N GLY A 232 21.44 -9.46 7.48
CA GLY A 232 20.15 -9.85 6.90
C GLY A 232 20.25 -11.00 5.90
N ARG A 233 19.13 -11.31 5.24
CA ARG A 233 18.99 -12.30 4.17
C ARG A 233 18.24 -11.74 2.98
N ILE A 234 18.49 -12.32 1.82
CA ILE A 234 17.76 -12.03 0.58
C ILE A 234 16.36 -12.65 0.65
N ASN A 235 15.33 -11.88 0.29
CA ASN A 235 13.96 -12.38 0.33
C ASN A 235 13.70 -13.44 -0.78
N PRO A 236 13.07 -14.59 -0.45
CA PRO A 236 12.91 -15.71 -1.37
C PRO A 236 11.82 -15.52 -2.42
N SER A 237 10.88 -14.60 -2.22
CA SER A 237 9.72 -14.43 -3.11
C SER A 237 10.01 -13.66 -4.39
N GLN A 238 11.12 -12.89 -4.46
CA GLN A 238 11.49 -12.08 -5.64
C GLN A 238 13.01 -11.83 -5.72
N ALA A 239 13.79 -12.88 -5.98
CA ALA A 239 15.23 -12.75 -6.21
C ALA A 239 15.58 -12.05 -7.55
N HIS A 240 14.66 -12.00 -8.52
CA HIS A 240 14.92 -11.49 -9.87
C HIS A 240 13.73 -10.67 -10.42
N ASP A 241 13.61 -9.42 -9.98
CA ASP A 241 12.85 -8.39 -10.70
C ASP A 241 13.83 -7.69 -11.68
N PRO A 242 13.66 -7.82 -13.00
CA PRO A 242 14.57 -7.25 -14.00
C PRO A 242 14.55 -5.71 -14.06
N VAL A 243 13.65 -5.07 -13.31
CA VAL A 243 13.37 -3.64 -13.34
C VAL A 243 13.61 -2.94 -11.99
N MET A 244 13.32 -3.61 -10.86
CA MET A 244 13.27 -2.97 -9.53
C MET A 244 14.31 -3.45 -8.50
N GLY A 245 15.16 -4.43 -8.82
CA GLY A 245 16.25 -4.84 -7.93
C GLY A 245 15.85 -5.79 -6.79
N MET A 246 16.83 -6.04 -5.91
CA MET A 246 16.83 -7.07 -4.88
C MET A 246 16.14 -6.59 -3.60
N ARG A 247 15.43 -7.49 -2.89
CA ARG A 247 14.87 -7.22 -1.56
C ARG A 247 15.61 -7.97 -0.45
N HIS A 248 15.74 -7.34 0.71
CA HIS A 248 16.36 -7.94 1.89
C HIS A 248 15.67 -7.53 3.19
N ASP A 249 15.99 -8.22 4.29
CA ASP A 249 15.39 -8.01 5.61
C ASP A 249 16.35 -7.39 6.67
N ALA A 250 17.56 -7.00 6.27
CA ALA A 250 18.54 -6.40 7.18
C ALA A 250 18.00 -5.17 7.92
N THR A 251 18.38 -4.95 9.18
CA THR A 251 17.91 -3.82 9.98
C THR A 251 18.50 -2.47 9.55
N THR A 252 17.75 -1.64 8.82
CA THR A 252 18.19 -0.31 8.32
C THR A 252 17.47 0.84 9.03
N LEU A 253 17.78 2.11 8.77
CA LEU A 253 16.93 3.26 9.16
C LEU A 253 17.11 4.37 8.10
N GLY A 254 16.47 5.53 8.29
CA GLY A 254 16.83 6.74 7.53
C GLY A 254 18.34 6.97 7.60
N GLY A 255 18.98 7.45 6.52
CA GLY A 255 20.44 7.57 6.44
C GLY A 255 21.19 6.32 5.95
N SER A 256 20.57 5.13 5.96
CA SER A 256 21.15 3.92 5.34
C SER A 256 21.08 3.93 3.81
N SER A 257 20.32 4.84 3.18
CA SER A 257 20.25 4.99 1.72
C SER A 257 21.63 5.18 1.11
N GLY A 258 21.96 4.39 0.09
CA GLY A 258 23.26 4.32 -0.56
C GLY A 258 24.28 3.37 0.08
N SER A 259 23.91 2.63 1.13
CA SER A 259 24.80 1.63 1.75
C SER A 259 25.11 0.46 0.81
N PRO A 260 26.36 -0.05 0.78
CA PRO A 260 26.65 -1.30 0.09
C PRO A 260 25.95 -2.48 0.77
N VAL A 261 25.33 -3.32 -0.04
CA VAL A 261 24.80 -4.62 0.35
C VAL A 261 25.79 -5.69 -0.08
N VAL A 262 26.38 -6.38 0.91
CA VAL A 262 27.49 -7.32 0.71
C VAL A 262 26.96 -8.74 0.86
N ALA A 263 27.23 -9.60 -0.12
CA ALA A 263 26.99 -11.03 0.00
C ALA A 263 28.12 -11.68 0.79
N LEU A 264 27.80 -12.44 1.83
CA LEU A 264 28.83 -12.95 2.74
C LEU A 264 29.60 -14.15 2.17
N ASP A 265 29.02 -14.88 1.23
CA ASP A 265 29.65 -16.03 0.57
C ASP A 265 30.80 -15.61 -0.37
N SER A 266 30.59 -14.56 -1.16
CA SER A 266 31.55 -14.00 -2.10
C SER A 266 32.38 -12.88 -1.47
N GLY A 267 31.85 -12.21 -0.44
CA GLY A 267 32.47 -11.03 0.15
C GLY A 267 32.48 -9.81 -0.76
N LYS A 268 31.63 -9.79 -1.80
CA LYS A 268 31.50 -8.71 -2.81
C LYS A 268 30.25 -7.87 -2.57
N VAL A 269 30.26 -6.63 -3.03
CA VAL A 269 29.07 -5.77 -3.06
C VAL A 269 28.15 -6.24 -4.19
N ILE A 270 26.98 -6.73 -3.83
CA ILE A 270 25.98 -7.25 -4.78
C ILE A 270 24.86 -6.26 -5.07
N ALA A 271 24.62 -5.28 -4.20
CA ALA A 271 23.57 -4.28 -4.42
C ALA A 271 23.86 -2.95 -3.70
N VAL A 272 23.16 -1.89 -4.10
CA VAL A 272 23.15 -0.58 -3.42
C VAL A 272 21.80 -0.39 -2.73
N HIS A 273 21.78 -0.22 -1.40
CA HIS A 273 20.55 -0.06 -0.64
C HIS A 273 19.84 1.25 -1.00
N ALA A 274 18.53 1.19 -1.26
CA ALA A 274 17.72 2.32 -1.68
C ALA A 274 16.80 2.81 -0.55
N CYS A 275 15.68 2.11 -0.33
CA CYS A 275 14.64 2.53 0.60
C CYS A 275 13.77 1.36 1.06
N LEU A 276 12.95 1.60 2.08
CA LEU A 276 11.91 0.67 2.51
C LEU A 276 10.67 0.82 1.62
N LYS A 277 10.16 -0.29 1.06
CA LYS A 277 8.82 -0.33 0.46
C LYS A 277 8.14 -1.66 0.78
N PHE A 278 6.87 -1.61 1.17
CA PHE A 278 6.05 -2.80 1.52
C PHE A 278 6.63 -3.64 2.68
N GLY A 279 7.25 -3.00 3.68
CA GLY A 279 7.79 -3.69 4.86
C GLY A 279 9.10 -4.45 4.65
N LEU A 280 9.73 -4.32 3.49
CA LEU A 280 11.05 -4.89 3.18
C LEU A 280 11.99 -3.83 2.58
N ASN A 281 13.29 -4.04 2.74
CA ASN A 281 14.32 -3.15 2.20
C ASN A 281 14.59 -3.47 0.73
N HIS A 282 14.61 -2.43 -0.11
CA HIS A 282 14.90 -2.52 -1.54
C HIS A 282 16.34 -2.08 -1.83
N ALA A 283 16.96 -2.71 -2.82
CA ALA A 283 18.32 -2.40 -3.26
C ALA A 283 18.49 -2.60 -4.77
N VAL A 284 19.31 -1.76 -5.40
CA VAL A 284 19.65 -1.88 -6.83
C VAL A 284 20.67 -3.01 -7.00
N LEU A 285 20.32 -4.09 -7.73
CA LEU A 285 21.17 -5.26 -7.95
C LEU A 285 22.30 -4.96 -8.95
N LEU A 286 23.55 -5.01 -8.49
CA LEU A 286 24.72 -4.61 -9.29
C LEU A 286 25.06 -5.58 -10.42
N PRO A 287 25.01 -6.92 -10.27
CA PRO A 287 25.25 -7.82 -11.40
C PRO A 287 24.31 -7.57 -12.59
N ALA A 288 23.06 -7.15 -12.34
CA ALA A 288 22.13 -6.78 -13.38
C ALA A 288 22.43 -5.37 -13.94
N ALA A 289 22.66 -4.39 -13.07
CA ALA A 289 22.93 -3.00 -13.46
C ALA A 289 24.23 -2.86 -14.29
N LEU A 290 25.29 -3.57 -13.90
CA LEU A 290 26.60 -3.50 -14.53
C LEU A 290 26.69 -4.24 -15.88
N THR A 291 25.56 -4.74 -16.40
CA THR A 291 25.47 -5.13 -17.82
C THR A 291 25.47 -3.92 -18.75
N GLU A 292 25.12 -2.73 -18.23
CA GLU A 292 25.23 -1.47 -18.96
C GLU A 292 26.69 -1.02 -19.05
N ALA A 293 27.24 -0.94 -20.28
CA ALA A 293 28.66 -0.67 -20.51
C ALA A 293 29.14 0.67 -19.95
N GLU A 294 28.32 1.72 -19.98
CA GLU A 294 28.70 3.04 -19.42
C GLU A 294 28.76 2.99 -17.89
N LEU A 295 27.80 2.30 -17.24
CA LEU A 295 27.82 2.10 -15.80
C LEU A 295 28.96 1.20 -15.35
N PHE A 296 29.25 0.14 -16.10
CA PHE A 296 30.41 -0.70 -15.89
C PHE A 296 31.70 0.12 -15.95
N ARG A 297 31.90 0.93 -17.01
CA ARG A 297 33.09 1.78 -17.16
C ARG A 297 33.23 2.79 -16.02
N ARG A 298 32.14 3.42 -15.59
CA ARG A 298 32.16 4.45 -14.54
C ARG A 298 32.31 3.89 -13.13
N MET A 299 31.77 2.71 -12.83
CA MET A 299 31.93 2.06 -11.52
C MET A 299 33.18 1.20 -11.43
N GLY A 300 33.73 0.77 -12.57
CA GLY A 300 34.94 -0.05 -12.71
C GLY A 300 36.19 0.76 -13.02
N ASP A 301 37.13 0.14 -13.74
CA ASP A 301 38.44 0.71 -14.09
C ASP A 301 38.46 1.49 -15.42
N GLY A 302 37.30 1.68 -16.04
CA GLY A 302 37.14 2.30 -17.35
C GLY A 302 37.27 1.34 -18.53
N SER A 303 37.51 0.03 -18.30
CA SER A 303 37.50 -1.00 -19.35
C SER A 303 36.08 -1.41 -19.76
N ASP A 304 35.98 -1.98 -20.97
CA ASP A 304 34.74 -2.59 -21.46
C ASP A 304 34.48 -3.94 -20.75
N PRO A 305 33.22 -4.36 -20.60
CA PRO A 305 32.88 -5.62 -19.94
C PRO A 305 33.47 -6.85 -20.69
N PRO A 306 33.87 -7.93 -19.96
CA PRO A 306 34.73 -9.00 -20.47
C PRO A 306 34.10 -9.94 -21.51
N ASP A 307 32.78 -10.04 -21.57
CA ASP A 307 32.09 -10.65 -22.72
C ASP A 307 31.62 -9.51 -23.61
N GLY A 308 32.07 -9.49 -24.86
CA GLY A 308 31.66 -8.52 -25.88
C GLY A 308 30.16 -8.65 -26.16
N GLY A 309 29.35 -8.16 -25.22
CA GLY A 309 27.91 -8.10 -25.31
C GLY A 309 27.60 -7.32 -26.56
N THR A 310 27.21 -8.04 -27.62
CA THR A 310 26.40 -7.46 -28.66
C THR A 310 25.27 -6.79 -27.92
N ALA A 311 25.24 -5.45 -27.95
CA ALA A 311 24.01 -4.74 -27.65
C ALA A 311 22.89 -5.49 -28.38
N PRO A 312 21.75 -5.80 -27.73
CA PRO A 312 20.55 -5.90 -28.53
C PRO A 312 20.53 -4.60 -29.35
N HIS A 313 20.54 -4.69 -30.68
CA HIS A 313 20.25 -3.52 -31.48
C HIS A 313 18.88 -3.01 -30.99
N GLY A 314 18.92 -1.85 -30.34
CA GLY A 314 17.84 -1.33 -29.51
C GLY A 314 18.28 -1.32 -28.06
N SER A 315 18.71 -0.16 -27.57
CA SER A 315 18.73 0.14 -26.13
C SER A 315 17.50 -0.53 -25.50
N PRO A 316 17.63 -1.42 -24.51
CA PRO A 316 16.47 -1.82 -23.73
C PRO A 316 15.88 -0.51 -23.22
N ASP A 317 14.62 -0.24 -23.55
CA ASP A 317 13.97 0.93 -22.98
C ASP A 317 14.15 0.85 -21.45
N PRO A 318 14.59 1.94 -20.83
CA PRO A 318 14.66 1.98 -19.39
C PRO A 318 13.29 1.62 -18.84
N PRO A 319 13.15 0.69 -17.89
CA PRO A 319 11.86 0.46 -17.31
C PRO A 319 11.23 1.78 -16.81
N PRO A 320 9.94 2.01 -17.07
CA PRO A 320 9.28 3.32 -17.01
C PRO A 320 9.14 3.96 -15.61
N TYR A 321 9.86 3.48 -14.58
CA TYR A 321 9.63 3.83 -13.18
C TYR A 321 10.69 4.68 -12.49
N PHE A 322 11.82 4.96 -13.14
CA PHE A 322 12.92 5.69 -12.47
C PHE A 322 13.22 7.06 -13.08
N GLY A 323 12.39 7.56 -14.00
CA GLY A 323 12.53 8.87 -14.66
C GLY A 323 11.55 9.98 -14.22
N MET A 324 10.94 9.94 -13.02
CA MET A 324 9.95 10.98 -12.60
C MET A 324 10.51 12.25 -11.92
N PRO A 325 10.45 13.44 -12.54
CA PRO A 325 10.83 14.71 -11.92
C PRO A 325 10.14 14.97 -10.60
N LEU A 326 10.90 15.40 -9.59
CA LEU A 326 10.37 16.32 -8.57
C LEU A 326 10.86 17.71 -8.90
N HIS A 327 10.17 18.36 -9.83
CA HIS A 327 9.72 19.75 -9.72
C HIS A 327 9.24 20.22 -11.10
N MET A 328 7.94 20.46 -11.18
CA MET A 328 7.40 21.51 -12.02
C MET A 328 6.36 22.23 -11.20
N GLN A 329 6.77 23.21 -10.39
CA GLN A 329 5.89 24.33 -10.06
C GLN A 329 6.67 25.65 -10.07
N HIS A 330 6.27 26.49 -11.04
CA HIS A 330 6.46 27.94 -11.18
C HIS A 330 7.79 28.47 -11.79
N GLY A 331 7.77 28.68 -13.12
CA GLY A 331 8.70 29.57 -13.84
C GLY A 331 8.38 29.71 -15.34
N ASN A 332 7.62 30.75 -15.69
CA ASN A 332 7.39 31.35 -17.03
C ASN A 332 7.49 30.49 -18.30
N GLY A 333 6.34 29.96 -18.74
CA GLY A 333 5.71 30.41 -19.99
C GLY A 333 6.21 29.92 -21.35
N ASP A 334 7.52 29.92 -21.67
CA ASP A 334 7.90 30.02 -23.10
C ASP A 334 8.98 29.05 -23.66
N GLU A 335 9.57 28.11 -22.89
CA GLU A 335 10.69 27.29 -23.44
C GLU A 335 10.64 25.75 -23.27
N LEU A 336 9.55 25.17 -22.76
CA LEU A 336 9.37 23.71 -22.63
C LEU A 336 8.33 23.16 -23.63
N ALA A 337 8.61 23.33 -24.93
CA ALA A 337 7.72 22.86 -25.99
C ALA A 337 8.49 22.00 -27.01
N ALA A 338 8.63 20.70 -26.73
CA ALA A 338 8.83 19.76 -27.83
C ALA A 338 8.42 18.32 -27.55
N THR A 339 8.95 17.58 -26.57
CA THR A 339 8.99 16.09 -26.65
C THR A 339 7.99 15.34 -25.76
N VAL A 340 7.41 14.26 -26.32
CA VAL A 340 6.57 13.26 -25.64
C VAL A 340 7.51 12.16 -25.15
N PRO A 341 7.47 11.72 -23.89
CA PRO A 341 8.29 10.59 -23.46
C PRO A 341 7.83 9.30 -24.17
N PRO A 342 8.69 8.61 -24.95
CA PRO A 342 8.34 7.36 -25.64
C PRO A 342 7.76 6.28 -24.71
N ALA A 343 8.21 6.28 -23.46
CA ALA A 343 7.76 5.39 -22.39
C ALA A 343 6.24 5.47 -22.09
N LEU A 344 5.59 6.61 -22.35
CA LEU A 344 4.14 6.76 -22.15
C LEU A 344 3.34 6.11 -23.30
N ALA A 345 3.84 6.23 -24.53
CA ALA A 345 3.19 5.66 -25.71
C ALA A 345 3.35 4.15 -25.83
N MET A 346 4.43 3.61 -25.27
CA MET A 346 4.73 2.16 -25.21
C MET A 346 4.20 1.49 -23.94
N SER A 347 3.59 2.25 -23.02
CA SER A 347 3.03 1.70 -21.79
C SER A 347 1.82 0.81 -22.09
N ASN A 348 1.80 -0.41 -21.55
CA ASN A 348 0.65 -1.34 -21.65
C ASN A 348 -0.08 -1.47 -20.29
N ARG A 349 -0.31 -0.34 -19.63
CA ARG A 349 -0.74 -0.26 -18.22
C ARG A 349 -2.19 0.17 -18.05
N ALA A 350 -2.85 0.58 -19.12
CA ALA A 350 -4.31 0.57 -19.19
C ALA A 350 -4.77 -0.87 -19.45
N MET A 351 -5.43 -1.48 -18.46
CA MET A 351 -5.83 -2.88 -18.55
C MET A 351 -7.26 -3.01 -19.09
N PRO A 352 -7.55 -4.00 -19.95
CA PRO A 352 -8.92 -4.29 -20.37
C PRO A 352 -9.81 -4.67 -19.19
N ASP A 353 -11.03 -4.14 -19.15
CA ASP A 353 -12.06 -4.50 -18.19
C ASP A 353 -12.45 -5.97 -18.39
N ARG A 354 -12.23 -6.81 -17.37
CA ARG A 354 -12.69 -8.21 -17.41
C ARG A 354 -14.22 -8.27 -17.53
N PHE A 355 -14.77 -9.36 -18.03
CA PHE A 355 -16.22 -9.49 -18.18
C PHE A 355 -16.94 -9.48 -16.81
N ASP A 356 -17.86 -8.54 -16.60
CA ASP A 356 -18.79 -8.52 -15.46
C ASP A 356 -20.22 -8.41 -15.98
N ARG A 357 -21.04 -9.42 -15.72
CA ARG A 357 -22.46 -9.47 -16.13
C ARG A 357 -23.33 -8.36 -15.52
N ARG A 358 -22.83 -7.67 -14.49
CA ARG A 358 -23.51 -6.57 -13.79
C ARG A 358 -23.25 -5.21 -14.43
N ASP A 359 -22.30 -5.12 -15.37
CA ASP A 359 -22.06 -3.90 -16.12
C ASP A 359 -23.36 -3.45 -16.80
N ARG A 360 -23.71 -2.18 -16.60
CA ARG A 360 -24.87 -1.57 -17.27
C ARG A 360 -24.38 -0.98 -18.57
N PHE A 361 -24.93 -1.44 -19.69
CA PHE A 361 -24.64 -0.86 -20.99
C PHE A 361 -25.44 0.41 -21.23
N TYR A 362 -24.80 1.40 -21.84
CA TYR A 362 -25.43 2.63 -22.25
C TYR A 362 -26.50 2.35 -23.30
N ARG A 363 -27.63 3.06 -23.20
CA ARG A 363 -28.71 3.00 -24.17
C ARG A 363 -28.96 4.41 -24.67
N PRO A 364 -28.66 4.72 -25.94
CA PRO A 364 -28.75 6.08 -26.46
C PRO A 364 -30.19 6.59 -26.45
N SER A 365 -30.37 7.89 -26.22
CA SER A 365 -31.66 8.53 -26.49
C SER A 365 -31.94 8.60 -27.99
N LEU A 366 -33.21 8.76 -28.36
CA LEU A 366 -33.63 8.99 -29.75
C LEU A 366 -33.50 10.47 -30.17
N ALA A 367 -32.67 11.25 -29.48
CA ALA A 367 -32.43 12.64 -29.83
C ALA A 367 -31.74 12.75 -31.18
N ALA A 368 -32.15 13.73 -31.99
CA ALA A 368 -31.44 14.05 -33.23
C ALA A 368 -30.01 14.51 -32.88
N LEU A 369 -29.01 13.83 -33.44
CA LEU A 369 -27.60 14.13 -33.19
C LEU A 369 -27.10 15.15 -34.23
N PRO A 370 -26.29 16.14 -33.83
CA PRO A 370 -25.67 17.05 -34.78
C PRO A 370 -24.65 16.29 -35.64
N GLY A 371 -24.47 16.68 -36.91
CA GLY A 371 -23.47 16.06 -37.78
C GLY A 371 -22.02 16.26 -37.31
N LYS A 372 -21.79 17.20 -36.38
CA LYS A 372 -20.51 17.52 -35.75
C LYS A 372 -20.76 18.09 -34.37
N MET A 373 -19.94 17.69 -33.40
CA MET A 373 -19.97 18.22 -32.03
C MET A 373 -18.55 18.43 -31.55
N LEU A 374 -18.08 19.67 -31.59
CA LEU A 374 -16.75 20.02 -31.09
C LEU A 374 -16.80 20.41 -29.60
N PRO A 375 -15.72 20.20 -28.84
CA PRO A 375 -15.62 20.75 -27.49
C PRO A 375 -15.64 22.29 -27.53
N ASP A 376 -16.23 22.91 -26.52
CA ASP A 376 -16.09 24.35 -26.32
C ASP A 376 -14.69 24.64 -25.78
N MET A 377 -13.85 25.20 -26.64
CA MET A 377 -12.44 25.48 -26.35
C MET A 377 -12.27 26.50 -25.21
N SER A 378 -13.23 27.41 -25.01
CA SER A 378 -13.19 28.38 -23.91
C SER A 378 -13.37 27.73 -22.53
N ARG A 379 -13.96 26.53 -22.53
CA ARG A 379 -14.24 25.72 -21.34
C ARG A 379 -13.31 24.52 -21.22
N LEU A 380 -12.24 24.45 -22.03
CA LEU A 380 -11.20 23.46 -21.84
C LEU A 380 -10.24 23.93 -20.73
N GLY A 381 -9.92 23.00 -19.82
CA GLY A 381 -8.84 23.22 -18.86
C GLY A 381 -7.47 23.16 -19.53
N ASN A 382 -6.44 23.43 -18.74
CA ASN A 382 -5.07 23.19 -19.20
C ASN A 382 -4.88 21.72 -19.56
N ALA A 383 -4.02 21.46 -20.56
CA ALA A 383 -3.62 20.11 -20.89
C ALA A 383 -3.07 19.41 -19.63
N ARG A 384 -3.62 18.23 -19.34
CA ARG A 384 -3.16 17.44 -18.19
C ARG A 384 -1.82 16.79 -18.55
N VAL A 385 -0.96 16.63 -17.55
CA VAL A 385 0.38 16.04 -17.70
C VAL A 385 0.47 14.89 -16.70
N GLN A 386 0.31 13.65 -17.17
CA GLN A 386 0.77 12.49 -16.44
C GLN A 386 2.29 12.43 -16.57
N GLN A 387 2.94 12.14 -15.46
CA GLN A 387 4.39 12.03 -15.44
C GLN A 387 4.74 10.56 -15.66
N ASP A 388 4.00 9.60 -15.09
CA ASP A 388 4.29 8.17 -15.17
C ASP A 388 3.47 7.37 -16.22
N GLY A 389 3.87 6.12 -16.47
CA GLY A 389 3.22 5.23 -17.43
C GLY A 389 1.95 4.52 -16.91
N PHE A 390 1.52 4.71 -15.66
CA PHE A 390 0.51 3.86 -14.99
C PHE A 390 -0.78 4.60 -14.70
N SER A 391 -0.70 5.88 -14.41
CA SER A 391 -1.78 6.74 -13.90
C SER A 391 -2.81 7.17 -14.95
N CYS A 392 -2.68 6.71 -16.20
CA CYS A 392 -3.53 7.12 -17.32
C CYS A 392 -5.04 7.01 -17.04
N THR A 393 -5.51 5.98 -16.33
CA THR A 393 -6.93 5.81 -15.99
C THR A 393 -7.44 6.89 -15.05
N GLY A 394 -6.63 7.30 -14.06
CA GLY A 394 -6.93 8.41 -13.16
C GLY A 394 -7.00 9.74 -13.91
N PHE A 395 -6.04 9.99 -14.81
CA PHE A 395 -6.01 11.19 -15.65
C PHE A 395 -7.18 11.29 -16.65
N ALA A 396 -7.49 10.19 -17.32
CA ALA A 396 -8.60 10.11 -18.26
C ALA A 396 -9.94 10.40 -17.57
N LEU A 397 -10.16 9.80 -16.39
CA LEU A 397 -11.35 10.03 -15.60
C LEU A 397 -11.40 11.47 -15.05
N ALA A 398 -10.27 12.02 -14.60
CA ALA A 398 -10.18 13.40 -14.13
C ALA A 398 -10.55 14.42 -15.23
N ALA A 399 -10.09 14.19 -16.47
CA ALA A 399 -10.44 15.04 -17.62
C ALA A 399 -11.95 15.04 -17.91
N VAL A 400 -12.61 13.88 -17.83
CA VAL A 400 -14.07 13.76 -17.99
C VAL A 400 -14.83 14.49 -16.88
N ILE A 401 -14.36 14.38 -15.62
CA ILE A 401 -14.98 15.03 -14.47
C ILE A 401 -14.85 16.55 -14.58
N ASP A 402 -13.65 17.07 -14.85
CA ASP A 402 -13.42 18.51 -15.06
C ASP A 402 -14.31 19.08 -16.14
N ARG A 403 -14.42 18.36 -17.27
CA ARG A 403 -15.27 18.78 -18.39
C ARG A 403 -16.71 18.93 -17.94
N GLN A 404 -17.24 17.99 -17.15
CA GLN A 404 -18.61 18.10 -16.66
C GLN A 404 -18.78 19.22 -15.63
N LEU A 405 -17.81 19.43 -14.73
CA LEU A 405 -17.86 20.51 -13.74
C LEU A 405 -17.91 21.89 -14.40
N ARG A 406 -17.12 22.11 -15.46
CA ARG A 406 -17.09 23.37 -16.22
C ARG A 406 -18.37 23.62 -17.03
N GLU A 407 -19.12 22.57 -17.33
CA GLU A 407 -20.42 22.67 -18.02
C GLU A 407 -21.60 22.91 -17.07
N LEU A 408 -21.41 22.82 -15.75
CA LEU A 408 -22.45 23.15 -14.77
C LEU A 408 -22.71 24.67 -14.71
N PRO A 409 -23.93 25.11 -14.33
CA PRO A 409 -24.19 26.51 -14.02
C PRO A 409 -23.25 27.01 -12.90
N GLY A 410 -22.55 28.12 -13.13
CA GLY A 410 -21.49 28.59 -12.22
C GLY A 410 -20.15 27.88 -12.41
N GLY A 411 -19.95 27.16 -13.53
CA GLY A 411 -18.72 26.44 -13.84
C GLY A 411 -17.44 27.29 -13.85
N ASP A 412 -17.55 28.61 -14.01
CA ASP A 412 -16.42 29.54 -13.86
C ASP A 412 -15.92 29.66 -12.40
N GLU A 413 -16.77 29.31 -11.42
CA GLU A 413 -16.44 29.20 -10.00
C GLU A 413 -16.13 27.75 -9.57
N ALA A 414 -16.28 26.77 -10.47
CA ALA A 414 -16.02 25.37 -10.17
C ALA A 414 -14.52 25.11 -9.90
N PRO A 415 -14.19 24.04 -9.15
CA PRO A 415 -12.79 23.68 -8.91
C PRO A 415 -12.01 23.56 -10.22
N ALA A 416 -10.81 24.16 -10.28
CA ALA A 416 -10.02 24.23 -11.50
C ALA A 416 -9.71 22.84 -12.10
N SER A 417 -9.51 21.83 -11.23
CA SER A 417 -9.18 20.44 -11.59
C SER A 417 -9.44 19.50 -10.41
N VAL A 418 -9.94 18.29 -10.68
CA VAL A 418 -9.95 17.18 -9.70
C VAL A 418 -8.64 16.40 -9.71
N SER A 419 -8.31 15.74 -8.59
CA SER A 419 -7.05 15.01 -8.37
C SER A 419 -7.00 13.67 -9.14
N PRO A 420 -6.12 13.51 -10.15
CA PRO A 420 -5.87 12.24 -10.80
C PRO A 420 -5.06 11.29 -9.90
N ALA A 421 -4.26 11.82 -8.96
CA ALA A 421 -3.56 11.02 -7.95
C ALA A 421 -4.56 10.26 -7.08
N MET A 422 -5.62 10.94 -6.61
CA MET A 422 -6.68 10.28 -5.85
C MET A 422 -7.45 9.26 -6.69
N LEU A 423 -7.82 9.61 -7.92
CA LEU A 423 -8.56 8.69 -8.79
C LEU A 423 -7.74 7.44 -9.12
N TYR A 424 -6.45 7.58 -9.41
CA TYR A 424 -5.57 6.46 -9.71
C TYR A 424 -5.26 5.62 -8.47
N GLY A 425 -4.96 6.26 -7.33
CA GLY A 425 -4.71 5.54 -6.07
C GLY A 425 -5.94 4.77 -5.57
N LEU A 426 -7.15 5.28 -5.82
CA LEU A 426 -8.38 4.51 -5.59
C LEU A 426 -8.60 3.44 -6.66
N ALA A 427 -8.17 3.67 -7.91
CA ALA A 427 -8.29 2.69 -8.98
C ALA A 427 -7.52 1.41 -8.66
N THR A 428 -6.28 1.53 -8.17
CA THR A 428 -5.44 0.38 -7.79
C THR A 428 -6.05 -0.43 -6.64
N GLN A 429 -6.75 0.22 -5.70
CA GLN A 429 -7.44 -0.46 -4.58
C GLN A 429 -8.78 -1.11 -4.96
N HIS A 430 -9.42 -0.63 -6.04
CA HIS A 430 -10.75 -1.07 -6.47
C HIS A 430 -10.76 -1.91 -7.74
N ASP A 431 -9.59 -2.16 -8.32
CA ASP A 431 -9.46 -3.06 -9.44
C ASP A 431 -9.82 -4.50 -9.04
N GLU A 432 -10.29 -5.27 -10.01
CA GLU A 432 -10.81 -6.61 -9.74
C GLU A 432 -9.69 -7.63 -9.47
N PHE A 433 -8.42 -7.23 -9.68
CA PHE A 433 -7.23 -8.07 -9.54
C PHE A 433 -6.04 -7.29 -8.99
N VAL A 434 -6.19 -6.68 -7.81
CA VAL A 434 -5.10 -6.00 -7.08
C VAL A 434 -3.81 -6.86 -7.06
N ASP A 435 -3.95 -8.18 -6.94
CA ASP A 435 -2.84 -9.14 -6.84
C ASP A 435 -2.21 -9.56 -8.20
N ASP A 436 -2.88 -9.33 -9.35
CA ASP A 436 -2.39 -9.76 -10.68
C ASP A 436 -1.76 -8.61 -11.49
N LEU A 437 -1.78 -7.37 -10.98
CA LEU A 437 -1.40 -6.20 -11.77
C LEU A 437 0.09 -5.89 -11.59
N PRO A 438 0.94 -5.99 -12.64
CA PRO A 438 2.34 -5.61 -12.54
C PRO A 438 2.57 -4.08 -12.44
N GLY A 439 1.54 -3.31 -12.07
CA GLY A 439 1.36 -1.85 -12.23
C GLY A 439 0.32 -1.50 -13.31
N GLY A 440 -0.45 -0.42 -13.11
CA GLY A 440 -1.57 0.00 -13.98
C GLY A 440 -2.95 -0.27 -13.35
N SER A 441 -4.03 0.12 -14.06
CA SER A 441 -5.41 -0.17 -13.64
C SER A 441 -6.38 -0.19 -14.84
N SER A 442 -7.57 -0.71 -14.65
CA SER A 442 -8.70 -0.72 -15.58
C SER A 442 -9.58 0.52 -15.45
N LEU A 443 -10.36 0.84 -16.50
CA LEU A 443 -11.32 1.95 -16.42
C LEU A 443 -12.40 1.66 -15.36
N ARG A 444 -12.86 0.40 -15.26
CA ARG A 444 -13.80 0.01 -14.22
C ARG A 444 -13.23 0.20 -12.82
N GLY A 445 -11.95 -0.11 -12.60
CA GLY A 445 -11.26 0.12 -11.32
C GLY A 445 -11.35 1.58 -10.90
N ALA A 446 -10.94 2.50 -11.79
CA ALA A 446 -11.01 3.95 -11.56
C ALA A 446 -12.45 4.44 -11.30
N ILE A 447 -13.42 3.98 -12.10
CA ILE A 447 -14.84 4.35 -11.94
C ILE A 447 -15.41 3.80 -10.63
N LYS A 448 -15.02 2.59 -10.21
CA LYS A 448 -15.45 2.00 -8.92
C LYS A 448 -14.84 2.75 -7.72
N GLY A 449 -13.57 3.15 -7.82
CA GLY A 449 -12.94 4.06 -6.86
C GLY A 449 -13.73 5.36 -6.73
N PHE A 450 -14.00 6.03 -7.86
CA PHE A 450 -14.79 7.25 -7.88
C PHE A 450 -16.21 7.05 -7.36
N PHE A 451 -16.86 5.93 -7.71
CA PHE A 451 -18.17 5.55 -7.17
C PHE A 451 -18.12 5.48 -5.64
N HIS A 452 -17.17 4.77 -5.06
CA HIS A 452 -17.19 4.54 -3.62
C HIS A 452 -16.75 5.75 -2.77
N PHE A 453 -15.90 6.64 -3.31
CA PHE A 453 -15.26 7.70 -2.52
C PHE A 453 -15.52 9.13 -3.00
N GLY A 454 -15.97 9.31 -4.24
CA GLY A 454 -15.93 10.61 -4.90
C GLY A 454 -14.50 11.01 -5.24
N VAL A 455 -14.25 12.29 -5.48
CA VAL A 455 -12.90 12.80 -5.79
C VAL A 455 -12.67 14.18 -5.19
N CYS A 456 -11.49 14.38 -4.61
CA CYS A 456 -11.06 15.69 -4.09
C CYS A 456 -10.47 16.56 -5.22
N GLN A 457 -10.26 17.84 -4.93
CA GLN A 457 -9.60 18.77 -5.83
C GLN A 457 -8.10 18.45 -5.92
N GLU A 458 -7.49 18.78 -7.06
CA GLU A 458 -6.04 18.61 -7.27
C GLU A 458 -5.21 19.21 -6.13
N ALA A 459 -5.59 20.40 -5.65
CA ALA A 459 -4.87 21.10 -4.60
C ALA A 459 -4.82 20.34 -3.26
N THR A 460 -5.80 19.47 -2.98
CA THR A 460 -5.87 18.69 -1.74
C THR A 460 -5.07 17.39 -1.83
N ALA A 461 -4.97 16.80 -3.02
CA ALA A 461 -4.14 15.63 -3.27
C ALA A 461 -3.38 15.82 -4.60
N PRO A 462 -2.28 16.60 -4.60
CA PRO A 462 -1.58 16.93 -5.83
C PRO A 462 -0.90 15.70 -6.41
N TYR A 463 -0.92 15.59 -7.73
CA TYR A 463 -0.15 14.57 -8.45
C TYR A 463 1.30 15.02 -8.66
N SER A 464 2.24 14.16 -8.26
CA SER A 464 3.69 14.35 -8.42
C SER A 464 4.39 13.10 -8.96
N GLY A 465 3.70 12.37 -9.85
CA GLY A 465 4.14 11.06 -10.34
C GLY A 465 3.56 9.89 -9.53
N TYR A 466 3.95 8.67 -9.92
CA TYR A 466 3.54 7.46 -9.22
C TYR A 466 4.08 7.45 -7.79
N ASP A 467 3.18 7.50 -6.82
CA ASP A 467 3.50 7.38 -5.41
C ASP A 467 3.03 6.01 -4.89
N PRO A 468 3.96 5.06 -4.61
CA PRO A 468 3.60 3.77 -4.03
C PRO A 468 3.17 3.87 -2.56
N GLU A 469 3.41 5.01 -1.89
CA GLU A 469 2.95 5.27 -0.51
C GLU A 469 1.64 6.07 -0.49
N TRP A 470 0.99 6.26 -1.64
CA TRP A 470 -0.25 7.01 -1.73
C TRP A 470 -1.31 6.39 -0.81
N HIS A 471 -1.95 7.22 0.01
CA HIS A 471 -3.11 6.84 0.81
C HIS A 471 -4.17 7.94 0.78
N LEU A 472 -5.41 7.54 1.03
CA LEU A 472 -6.52 8.48 1.15
C LEU A 472 -6.46 9.19 2.50
N THR A 473 -6.20 10.50 2.50
CA THR A 473 -6.17 11.31 3.72
C THR A 473 -7.58 11.64 4.23
N ILE A 474 -7.74 11.92 5.53
CA ILE A 474 -9.01 12.39 6.12
C ILE A 474 -9.54 13.63 5.41
N GLU A 475 -8.66 14.57 5.03
CA GLU A 475 -9.03 15.80 4.34
C GLU A 475 -9.57 15.51 2.94
N ALA A 476 -8.81 14.74 2.14
CA ALA A 476 -9.22 14.32 0.80
C ALA A 476 -10.54 13.52 0.85
N ALA A 477 -10.68 12.59 1.79
CA ALA A 477 -11.90 11.79 1.96
C ALA A 477 -13.15 12.61 2.31
N LYS A 478 -12.98 13.74 3.01
CA LYS A 478 -14.08 14.66 3.32
C LYS A 478 -14.44 15.51 2.10
N GLN A 479 -13.45 16.11 1.46
CA GLN A 479 -13.67 16.96 0.28
C GLN A 479 -14.23 16.17 -0.89
N ALA A 480 -13.84 14.91 -1.04
CA ALA A 480 -14.30 14.04 -2.11
C ALA A 480 -15.83 13.81 -2.14
N ARG A 481 -16.52 14.05 -1.02
CA ARG A 481 -17.98 13.91 -0.94
C ARG A 481 -18.74 15.00 -1.69
N GLU A 482 -18.06 16.07 -2.09
CA GLU A 482 -18.66 17.17 -2.86
C GLU A 482 -18.72 16.87 -4.37
N ILE A 483 -17.83 16.01 -4.89
CA ILE A 483 -17.76 15.65 -6.30
C ILE A 483 -17.92 14.15 -6.41
N THR A 484 -19.11 13.69 -6.83
CA THR A 484 -19.51 12.28 -6.70
C THR A 484 -20.14 11.74 -7.97
N LEU A 485 -20.02 10.43 -8.18
CA LEU A 485 -20.57 9.77 -9.35
C LEU A 485 -22.08 9.54 -9.21
N GLY A 486 -22.87 10.04 -10.17
CA GLY A 486 -24.31 9.85 -10.27
C GLY A 486 -24.68 8.59 -11.05
N ALA A 487 -24.21 8.49 -12.29
CA ALA A 487 -24.47 7.33 -13.16
C ALA A 487 -23.23 6.98 -13.99
N TYR A 488 -23.09 5.71 -14.35
CA TYR A 488 -22.02 5.22 -15.23
C TYR A 488 -22.51 4.02 -16.04
N TYR A 489 -22.14 4.00 -17.32
CA TYR A 489 -22.56 2.97 -18.26
C TYR A 489 -21.42 2.61 -19.22
N ARG A 490 -21.27 1.32 -19.53
CA ARG A 490 -20.31 0.84 -20.52
C ARG A 490 -20.88 1.06 -21.92
N LEU A 491 -20.04 1.47 -22.86
CA LEU A 491 -20.43 1.65 -24.25
C LEU A 491 -20.12 0.38 -25.06
N HIS A 492 -21.04 -0.01 -25.95
CA HIS A 492 -20.69 -0.90 -27.05
C HIS A 492 -19.84 -0.13 -28.07
N PRO A 493 -18.92 -0.79 -28.81
CA PRO A 493 -18.12 -0.16 -29.86
C PRO A 493 -18.96 0.15 -31.11
N VAL A 494 -20.02 0.93 -30.93
CA VAL A 494 -20.96 1.38 -31.96
C VAL A 494 -20.83 2.89 -32.06
N LEU A 495 -20.46 3.38 -33.24
CA LEU A 495 -20.13 4.80 -33.46
C LEU A 495 -21.26 5.74 -33.01
N THR A 496 -22.52 5.41 -33.34
CA THR A 496 -23.67 6.22 -32.96
C THR A 496 -23.89 6.30 -31.45
N ASP A 497 -23.52 5.26 -30.70
CA ASP A 497 -23.65 5.24 -29.24
C ASP A 497 -22.66 6.23 -28.60
N TYR A 498 -21.45 6.33 -29.14
CA TYR A 498 -20.46 7.33 -28.71
C TYR A 498 -20.93 8.75 -29.02
N GLN A 499 -21.47 8.98 -30.22
CA GLN A 499 -22.01 10.28 -30.61
C GLN A 499 -23.18 10.72 -29.72
N ALA A 500 -24.09 9.80 -29.40
CA ALA A 500 -25.20 10.04 -28.47
C ALA A 500 -24.71 10.29 -27.04
N ALA A 501 -23.78 9.47 -26.54
CA ALA A 501 -23.20 9.64 -25.21
C ALA A 501 -22.45 10.97 -25.07
N LEU A 502 -21.72 11.42 -26.10
CA LEU A 502 -21.09 12.74 -26.12
C LEU A 502 -22.12 13.86 -26.08
N HIS A 503 -23.21 13.74 -26.85
CA HIS A 503 -24.29 14.72 -26.84
C HIS A 503 -24.93 14.88 -25.45
N GLU A 504 -25.09 13.78 -24.71
CA GLU A 504 -25.71 13.78 -23.38
C GLU A 504 -24.74 14.14 -22.24
N ALA A 505 -23.52 13.58 -22.25
CA ALA A 505 -22.58 13.65 -21.15
C ALA A 505 -21.38 14.59 -21.38
N ARG A 506 -21.19 15.08 -22.61
CA ARG A 506 -20.10 15.97 -23.07
C ARG A 506 -18.69 15.37 -23.07
N ALA A 507 -18.49 14.21 -22.46
CA ALA A 507 -17.23 13.49 -22.51
C ALA A 507 -17.42 11.99 -22.24
N ILE A 508 -16.51 11.18 -22.78
CA ILE A 508 -16.42 9.72 -22.58
C ILE A 508 -15.02 9.41 -22.09
N VAL A 509 -14.90 8.56 -21.06
CA VAL A 509 -13.60 8.00 -20.67
C VAL A 509 -13.35 6.73 -21.47
N VAL A 510 -12.18 6.62 -22.09
CA VAL A 510 -11.87 5.55 -23.04
C VAL A 510 -10.46 5.01 -22.83
N SER A 511 -10.25 3.75 -23.15
CA SER A 511 -8.94 3.11 -23.29
C SER A 511 -8.80 2.50 -24.68
N ALA A 512 -7.59 2.58 -25.24
CA ALA A 512 -7.29 2.07 -26.56
C ALA A 512 -5.84 1.58 -26.65
N HIS A 513 -5.58 0.68 -27.60
CA HIS A 513 -4.22 0.35 -27.98
C HIS A 513 -3.57 1.55 -28.70
N THR A 514 -2.37 1.90 -28.28
CA THR A 514 -1.54 2.91 -28.96
C THR A 514 -0.71 2.26 -30.07
N HIS A 515 -0.20 3.08 -30.98
CA HIS A 515 0.68 2.66 -32.07
C HIS A 515 1.66 3.80 -32.40
N SER A 516 2.65 3.55 -33.25
CA SER A 516 3.70 4.52 -33.63
C SER A 516 3.19 5.85 -34.24
N GLY A 517 1.90 5.94 -34.59
CA GLY A 517 1.25 7.18 -35.01
C GLY A 517 1.03 8.17 -33.87
N TRP A 518 0.87 7.66 -32.64
CA TRP A 518 0.73 8.47 -31.42
C TRP A 518 2.04 9.17 -31.04
N GLU A 519 3.16 8.68 -31.56
CA GLU A 519 4.52 9.21 -31.39
C GLU A 519 4.98 10.05 -32.61
N PHE A 520 4.20 10.05 -33.70
CA PHE A 520 4.66 10.52 -35.01
C PHE A 520 4.98 12.02 -35.03
N ARG A 521 6.21 12.36 -35.45
CA ARG A 521 6.68 13.73 -35.62
C ARG A 521 7.10 14.01 -37.07
N ARG A 522 6.37 14.89 -37.75
CA ARG A 522 6.90 15.71 -38.86
C ARG A 522 6.44 17.15 -38.65
N ARG A 523 7.39 18.11 -38.74
CA ARG A 523 7.24 19.58 -38.64
C ARG A 523 5.93 20.06 -37.98
N GLY A 524 5.86 19.99 -36.64
CA GLY A 524 4.78 20.57 -35.84
C GLY A 524 4.09 19.56 -34.90
N PRO A 525 3.28 20.06 -33.95
CA PRO A 525 2.46 19.25 -33.05
C PRO A 525 1.38 18.45 -33.81
N ILE A 526 0.99 17.29 -33.28
CA ILE A 526 -0.02 16.41 -33.90
C ILE A 526 -1.39 17.11 -33.88
N GLU A 527 -2.05 17.23 -35.02
CA GLU A 527 -3.47 17.64 -35.09
C GLU A 527 -4.38 16.43 -35.29
N THR A 528 -4.01 15.52 -36.18
CA THR A 528 -4.71 14.25 -36.42
C THR A 528 -3.71 13.12 -36.28
N ILE A 529 -4.04 12.11 -35.46
CA ILE A 529 -3.16 10.96 -35.21
C ILE A 529 -3.05 10.16 -36.52
N PRO A 530 -1.84 10.04 -37.11
CA PRO A 530 -1.66 9.25 -38.33
C PRO A 530 -1.83 7.78 -38.01
N PHE A 531 -2.92 7.16 -38.45
CA PHE A 531 -3.14 5.73 -38.21
C PHE A 531 -2.01 4.89 -38.83
N LYS A 532 -1.38 4.04 -38.02
CA LYS A 532 -0.29 3.14 -38.43
C LYS A 532 -0.60 1.72 -37.95
N PRO A 533 -0.24 0.68 -38.75
CA PRO A 533 -0.41 -0.70 -38.32
C PRO A 533 0.55 -1.05 -37.17
N GLY A 534 0.17 -2.04 -36.36
CA GLY A 534 0.92 -2.50 -35.19
C GLY A 534 0.48 -1.81 -33.90
N ARG A 535 0.66 -2.47 -32.76
CA ARG A 535 0.33 -1.95 -31.43
C ARG A 535 1.62 -1.74 -30.64
N THR A 536 1.77 -0.59 -30.00
CA THR A 536 2.94 -0.25 -29.17
C THR A 536 2.61 -0.27 -27.68
N GLY A 537 1.36 -0.06 -27.29
CA GLY A 537 0.92 -0.05 -25.90
C GLY A 537 -0.60 -0.03 -25.73
N ALA A 538 -1.06 0.33 -24.53
CA ALA A 538 -2.45 0.55 -24.17
C ALA A 538 -2.56 1.74 -23.22
N HIS A 539 -3.42 2.69 -23.58
CA HIS A 539 -3.53 3.99 -22.91
C HIS A 539 -4.98 4.38 -22.66
N ALA A 540 -5.21 5.20 -21.63
CA ALA A 540 -6.52 5.75 -21.30
C ALA A 540 -6.54 7.28 -21.46
N PHE A 541 -7.62 7.81 -22.04
CA PHE A 541 -7.80 9.24 -22.32
C PHE A 541 -9.30 9.59 -22.41
N ALA A 542 -9.62 10.86 -22.71
CA ALA A 542 -11.00 11.32 -22.83
C ALA A 542 -11.38 11.67 -24.28
N ILE A 543 -12.58 11.28 -24.71
CA ILE A 543 -13.21 11.78 -25.95
C ILE A 543 -14.12 12.94 -25.56
N LEU A 544 -13.99 14.08 -26.24
CA LEU A 544 -14.71 15.32 -25.94
C LEU A 544 -15.67 15.77 -27.04
N GLY A 545 -15.55 15.19 -28.23
CA GLY A 545 -16.34 15.57 -29.39
C GLY A 545 -16.07 14.69 -30.61
N TYR A 546 -16.69 15.03 -31.73
CA TYR A 546 -16.52 14.36 -33.01
C TYR A 546 -16.79 15.30 -34.19
N ASP A 547 -16.20 14.96 -35.33
CA ASP A 547 -16.53 15.50 -36.65
C ASP A 547 -16.74 14.38 -37.67
N ASP A 548 -16.74 14.72 -38.96
CA ASP A 548 -16.87 13.79 -40.09
C ASP A 548 -15.66 12.87 -40.29
N HIS A 549 -14.53 13.16 -39.63
CA HIS A 549 -13.27 12.43 -39.80
C HIS A 549 -12.88 11.59 -38.57
N GLY A 550 -13.34 11.97 -37.37
CA GLY A 550 -13.07 11.20 -36.17
C GLY A 550 -13.50 11.86 -34.87
N PHE A 551 -13.02 11.29 -33.78
CA PHE A 551 -13.21 11.80 -32.42
C PHE A 551 -12.17 12.86 -32.08
N ILE A 552 -12.57 13.89 -31.34
CA ILE A 552 -11.66 14.86 -30.73
C ILE A 552 -11.36 14.38 -29.32
N ILE A 553 -10.08 14.09 -29.05
CA ILE A 553 -9.64 13.49 -27.80
C ILE A 553 -8.74 14.46 -27.03
N GLN A 554 -8.80 14.39 -25.70
CA GLN A 554 -7.85 15.03 -24.80
C GLN A 554 -6.98 13.95 -24.17
N ASN A 555 -5.67 14.08 -24.38
CA ASN A 555 -4.66 13.21 -23.80
C ASN A 555 -3.98 13.86 -22.59
N SER A 556 -3.18 13.07 -21.87
CA SER A 556 -2.47 13.44 -20.65
C SER A 556 -0.94 13.52 -20.84
N TRP A 557 -0.42 13.57 -22.07
CA TRP A 557 1.04 13.66 -22.32
C TRP A 557 1.55 15.10 -22.40
N GLY A 558 0.78 16.04 -21.86
CA GLY A 558 1.11 17.45 -21.80
C GLY A 558 0.99 18.20 -23.13
N PRO A 559 1.30 19.51 -23.09
CA PRO A 559 0.91 20.42 -24.15
C PRO A 559 1.72 20.27 -25.44
N GLY A 560 2.92 19.67 -25.39
CA GLY A 560 3.80 19.47 -26.54
C GLY A 560 3.46 18.25 -27.41
N TRP A 561 2.51 17.41 -27.00
CA TRP A 561 2.13 16.21 -27.77
C TRP A 561 1.34 16.55 -29.03
N SER A 562 0.33 17.39 -28.90
CA SER A 562 -0.65 17.70 -29.94
C SER A 562 -1.16 19.13 -29.79
N ASN A 563 -1.70 19.70 -30.85
CA ASN A 563 -2.20 21.08 -30.87
C ASN A 563 -3.36 21.25 -31.85
N TRP A 564 -4.36 20.37 -31.76
CA TRP A 564 -5.53 20.47 -32.62
C TRP A 564 -6.28 21.79 -32.37
N CYS A 565 -6.48 22.58 -33.43
CA CYS A 565 -7.13 23.89 -33.38
C CYS A 565 -6.52 24.88 -32.35
N ASN A 566 -5.19 24.91 -32.22
CA ASN A 566 -4.46 25.74 -31.24
C ASN A 566 -4.77 25.41 -29.78
N CYS A 567 -5.24 24.19 -29.51
CA CYS A 567 -5.41 23.71 -28.16
C CYS A 567 -4.51 22.51 -27.91
N SER A 568 -3.53 22.75 -27.06
CA SER A 568 -2.52 21.78 -26.66
C SER A 568 -3.13 20.56 -25.97
N GLY A 569 -2.59 19.37 -26.26
CA GLY A 569 -3.05 18.11 -25.67
C GLY A 569 -4.32 17.53 -26.33
N LEU A 570 -4.90 18.21 -27.32
CA LEU A 570 -6.01 17.71 -28.13
C LEU A 570 -5.54 17.20 -29.49
N ALA A 571 -6.11 16.08 -29.92
CA ALA A 571 -5.89 15.52 -31.25
C ALA A 571 -7.18 14.92 -31.82
N ARG A 572 -7.24 14.78 -33.15
CA ARG A 572 -8.25 13.97 -33.82
C ARG A 572 -7.79 12.51 -33.89
N TRP A 573 -8.60 11.61 -33.34
CA TRP A 573 -8.48 10.16 -33.44
C TRP A 573 -9.45 9.65 -34.50
N THR A 574 -8.93 9.12 -35.61
CA THR A 574 -9.77 8.78 -36.78
C THR A 574 -10.70 7.60 -36.51
N TYR A 575 -11.84 7.52 -37.20
CA TYR A 575 -12.77 6.40 -37.02
C TYR A 575 -12.17 5.03 -37.40
N ALA A 576 -11.25 5.00 -38.36
CA ALA A 576 -10.56 3.76 -38.73
C ALA A 576 -9.63 3.27 -37.62
N ASP A 577 -8.92 4.19 -36.97
CA ASP A 577 -8.06 3.91 -35.83
C ASP A 577 -8.88 3.47 -34.61
N TRP A 578 -9.98 4.19 -34.31
CA TRP A 578 -10.92 3.81 -33.26
C TRP A 578 -11.47 2.39 -33.43
N ALA A 579 -11.91 2.04 -34.64
CA ALA A 579 -12.49 0.73 -34.91
C ALA A 579 -11.51 -0.44 -34.72
N GLU A 580 -10.21 -0.21 -34.93
CA GLU A 580 -9.16 -1.24 -34.80
C GLU A 580 -8.59 -1.35 -33.37
N ASN A 581 -8.54 -0.22 -32.65
CA ASN A 581 -7.73 -0.10 -31.43
C ASN A 581 -8.51 0.12 -30.13
N ILE A 582 -9.83 0.34 -30.17
CA ILE A 582 -10.63 0.51 -28.95
C ILE A 582 -10.52 -0.71 -28.01
N ILE A 583 -10.34 -0.45 -26.71
CA ILE A 583 -10.35 -1.49 -25.65
C ILE A 583 -11.67 -1.38 -24.86
N ASP A 584 -11.83 -0.31 -24.07
CA ASP A 584 -13.03 -0.06 -23.26
C ASP A 584 -13.46 1.41 -23.33
N ALA A 585 -14.77 1.64 -23.18
CA ALA A 585 -15.30 3.00 -23.05
C ALA A 585 -16.47 3.05 -22.08
N TRP A 586 -16.49 4.11 -21.28
CA TRP A 586 -17.55 4.39 -20.31
C TRP A 586 -18.02 5.82 -20.43
N VAL A 587 -19.34 5.99 -20.32
CA VAL A 587 -19.97 7.28 -20.13
C VAL A 587 -20.36 7.42 -18.67
N ILE A 588 -20.00 8.55 -18.05
CA ILE A 588 -20.33 8.84 -16.66
C ILE A 588 -21.12 10.15 -16.55
N ARG A 589 -21.85 10.32 -15.45
CA ARG A 589 -22.52 11.56 -15.08
C ARG A 589 -22.29 11.88 -13.62
N LEU A 590 -21.88 13.12 -13.32
CA LEU A 590 -21.77 13.60 -11.95
C LEU A 590 -23.15 13.68 -11.28
N ALA A 591 -23.20 13.34 -10.00
CA ALA A 591 -24.37 13.60 -9.17
C ALA A 591 -24.45 15.10 -8.84
N PRO A 592 -25.67 15.64 -8.61
CA PRO A 592 -25.80 16.94 -7.96
C PRO A 592 -25.06 16.95 -6.61
N PRO A 593 -24.49 18.09 -6.17
CA PRO A 593 -23.78 18.19 -4.91
C PRO A 593 -24.77 18.00 -3.74
N VAL A 594 -24.76 16.81 -3.15
CA VAL A 594 -25.49 16.46 -1.93
C VAL A 594 -24.57 15.65 -1.02
N SER A 595 -23.51 16.28 -0.51
CA SER A 595 -22.49 15.61 0.30
C SER A 595 -23.05 14.95 1.56
N GLY A 596 -24.08 15.53 2.17
CA GLY A 596 -24.82 14.93 3.28
C GLY A 596 -25.58 13.64 2.92
N ALA A 597 -25.85 13.41 1.63
CA ALA A 597 -26.54 12.23 1.12
C ALA A 597 -25.61 11.21 0.44
N PHE A 598 -24.30 11.50 0.31
CA PHE A 598 -23.37 10.66 -0.46
C PHE A 598 -23.34 9.19 0.01
N GLY A 599 -23.39 8.97 1.32
CA GLY A 599 -23.44 7.65 1.93
C GLY A 599 -24.85 7.03 2.03
N LEU A 600 -25.90 7.76 1.65
CA LEU A 600 -27.28 7.29 1.73
C LEU A 600 -27.63 6.46 0.50
N GLN A 601 -27.98 5.21 0.72
CA GLN A 601 -28.57 4.36 -0.30
C GLN A 601 -30.06 4.13 -0.02
N VAL A 602 -30.84 4.03 -1.10
CA VAL A 602 -32.28 3.73 -1.03
C VAL A 602 -32.47 2.40 -0.30
N ARG A 603 -33.38 2.39 0.67
CA ARG A 603 -33.79 1.18 1.38
C ARG A 603 -34.56 0.32 0.39
N GLN A 604 -33.89 -0.60 -0.29
CA GLN A 604 -34.61 -1.66 -0.98
C GLN A 604 -35.34 -2.49 0.10
N PRO A 605 -36.62 -2.88 -0.12
CA PRO A 605 -37.25 -3.87 0.75
C PRO A 605 -36.30 -5.07 0.82
N ALA A 606 -36.16 -5.65 2.03
CA ALA A 606 -35.24 -6.76 2.28
C ALA A 606 -35.35 -7.74 1.10
N ALA A 607 -34.25 -7.87 0.36
CA ALA A 607 -34.17 -8.75 -0.79
C ALA A 607 -34.81 -10.08 -0.39
N THR A 608 -35.80 -10.54 -1.16
CA THR A 608 -36.13 -11.95 -1.05
C THR A 608 -34.86 -12.72 -1.41
N ALA A 609 -34.64 -13.92 -0.87
CA ALA A 609 -33.39 -14.66 -1.04
C ALA A 609 -32.95 -14.90 -2.52
N GLY A 610 -33.75 -14.50 -3.51
CA GLY A 610 -33.41 -14.46 -4.93
C GLY A 610 -32.82 -13.15 -5.48
N ASP A 611 -32.93 -12.01 -4.79
CA ASP A 611 -32.58 -10.69 -5.37
C ASP A 611 -31.10 -10.29 -5.17
N ALA A 612 -30.36 -10.97 -4.29
CA ALA A 612 -28.93 -10.76 -4.05
C ALA A 612 -28.16 -12.10 -4.10
N PRO A 613 -27.87 -12.64 -5.30
CA PRO A 613 -27.22 -13.94 -5.46
C PRO A 613 -25.85 -13.97 -4.73
N GLY A 614 -25.70 -14.89 -3.77
CA GLY A 614 -24.44 -15.13 -3.06
C GLY A 614 -24.27 -14.41 -1.71
N LEU A 615 -25.23 -13.61 -1.25
CA LEU A 615 -25.17 -12.99 0.08
C LEU A 615 -26.03 -13.80 1.09
N PRO A 616 -25.52 -14.12 2.30
CA PRO A 616 -26.35 -14.80 3.30
C PRO A 616 -27.54 -13.93 3.72
N SER A 617 -28.71 -14.55 3.92
CA SER A 617 -30.01 -13.90 4.16
C SER A 617 -30.01 -12.91 5.33
N GLY A 618 -29.25 -13.20 6.40
CA GLY A 618 -29.09 -12.28 7.54
C GLY A 618 -28.50 -10.93 7.11
N TYR A 619 -27.42 -10.95 6.33
CA TYR A 619 -26.72 -9.76 5.84
C TYR A 619 -27.45 -9.07 4.68
N ALA A 620 -28.29 -9.79 3.93
CA ALA A 620 -29.12 -9.22 2.86
C ALA A 620 -30.15 -8.19 3.36
N ARG A 621 -30.43 -8.19 4.67
CA ARG A 621 -31.26 -7.16 5.32
C ARG A 621 -30.52 -5.84 5.52
N LEU A 622 -29.19 -5.85 5.50
CA LEU A 622 -28.38 -4.65 5.65
C LEU A 622 -28.26 -3.89 4.33
N ARG A 623 -28.20 -2.56 4.43
CA ARG A 623 -28.05 -1.67 3.27
C ARG A 623 -26.73 -1.96 2.55
N ASP A 624 -26.75 -1.78 1.24
CA ASP A 624 -25.51 -1.67 0.50
C ASP A 624 -24.83 -0.32 0.82
N VAL A 625 -23.50 -0.31 0.82
CA VAL A 625 -22.70 0.75 1.44
C VAL A 625 -21.62 1.24 0.50
N ARG A 626 -21.45 2.56 0.46
CA ARG A 626 -20.25 3.16 -0.14
C ARG A 626 -19.06 2.84 0.76
N ARG A 627 -17.92 2.44 0.18
CA ARG A 627 -16.72 2.11 0.96
C ARG A 627 -16.14 3.33 1.69
N SER A 628 -16.44 4.55 1.23
CA SER A 628 -16.16 5.78 1.97
C SER A 628 -16.74 5.83 3.38
N ALA A 629 -17.83 5.10 3.66
CA ALA A 629 -18.40 5.01 5.01
C ALA A 629 -17.50 4.24 6.00
N LEU A 630 -16.54 3.46 5.48
CA LEU A 630 -15.64 2.60 6.25
C LEU A 630 -14.26 3.23 6.50
N VAL A 631 -13.96 4.38 5.86
CA VAL A 631 -12.68 5.07 6.00
C VAL A 631 -12.43 5.40 7.47
N GLY A 632 -11.26 4.99 7.97
CA GLY A 632 -10.86 5.12 9.36
C GLY A 632 -11.51 4.12 10.33
N HIS A 633 -12.26 3.12 9.83
CA HIS A 633 -13.03 2.19 10.66
C HIS A 633 -12.78 0.71 10.34
N THR A 634 -12.02 0.35 9.31
CA THR A 634 -11.80 -1.06 8.93
C THR A 634 -10.31 -1.39 8.80
N ILE A 635 -9.91 -2.53 9.36
CA ILE A 635 -8.56 -3.09 9.28
C ILE A 635 -8.70 -4.49 8.68
N HIS A 636 -7.90 -4.78 7.65
CA HIS A 636 -7.78 -6.11 7.07
C HIS A 636 -6.35 -6.59 7.25
N ALA A 637 -6.15 -7.70 7.95
CA ALA A 637 -4.84 -8.24 8.25
C ALA A 637 -4.80 -9.75 8.05
N GLU A 638 -3.68 -10.28 7.61
CA GLU A 638 -3.41 -11.71 7.51
C GLU A 638 -2.22 -12.07 8.42
N SER A 639 -1.90 -13.35 8.59
CA SER A 639 -0.73 -13.76 9.37
C SER A 639 0.59 -13.23 8.78
N THR A 640 0.61 -12.99 7.46
CA THR A 640 1.79 -12.46 6.75
C THR A 640 1.89 -10.93 6.75
N GLY A 641 0.88 -10.20 7.23
CA GLY A 641 0.92 -8.73 7.27
C GLY A 641 -0.42 -8.04 7.04
N LEU A 642 -0.39 -6.71 7.17
CA LEU A 642 -1.53 -5.83 6.90
C LEU A 642 -1.86 -5.77 5.39
N ARG A 643 -3.15 -5.74 5.03
CA ARG A 643 -3.64 -5.70 3.65
C ARG A 643 -4.16 -4.31 3.27
N GLY A 644 -3.26 -3.38 2.95
CA GLY A 644 -3.59 -1.99 2.63
C GLY A 644 -4.33 -1.78 1.31
N GLU A 645 -4.15 -2.67 0.32
CA GLU A 645 -4.74 -2.53 -1.02
C GLU A 645 -6.05 -3.33 -1.20
N SER A 646 -6.68 -3.75 -0.09
CA SER A 646 -7.86 -4.62 -0.14
C SER A 646 -9.19 -3.84 -0.07
N ARG A 647 -10.29 -4.47 -0.49
CA ARG A 647 -11.65 -3.89 -0.48
C ARG A 647 -12.18 -3.41 0.89
N LEU A 648 -11.49 -3.78 1.98
CA LEU A 648 -11.79 -3.40 3.36
C LEU A 648 -10.61 -2.73 4.07
N GLY A 649 -9.40 -2.86 3.56
CA GLY A 649 -8.19 -2.58 4.32
C GLY A 649 -7.82 -1.10 4.27
N LEU A 650 -7.53 -0.55 5.44
CA LEU A 650 -6.73 0.66 5.54
C LEU A 650 -5.26 0.26 5.52
N GLY A 651 -4.47 0.95 4.70
CA GLY A 651 -3.01 0.92 4.82
C GLY A 651 -2.54 1.47 6.16
N PRO A 652 -1.28 1.19 6.55
CA PRO A 652 -0.73 1.63 7.83
C PRO A 652 -0.81 3.16 8.02
N GLU A 653 -0.71 3.93 6.95
CA GLU A 653 -0.81 5.39 6.93
C GLU A 653 -2.22 5.86 7.32
N ALA A 654 -3.27 5.25 6.75
CA ALA A 654 -4.65 5.62 7.06
C ALA A 654 -5.09 5.17 8.47
N ILE A 655 -4.50 4.09 8.98
CA ILE A 655 -4.65 3.69 10.39
C ILE A 655 -4.00 4.73 11.30
N ARG A 656 -2.80 5.20 10.95
CA ARG A 656 -2.12 6.26 11.71
C ARG A 656 -2.90 7.57 11.70
N GLU A 657 -3.45 7.99 10.57
CA GLU A 657 -4.33 9.17 10.53
C GLU A 657 -5.51 9.04 11.49
N THR A 658 -6.11 7.85 11.56
CA THR A 658 -7.18 7.54 12.50
C THR A 658 -6.68 7.66 13.94
N ALA A 659 -5.51 7.12 14.24
CA ALA A 659 -4.90 7.18 15.56
C ALA A 659 -4.62 8.63 15.99
N LEU A 660 -4.04 9.46 15.11
CA LEU A 660 -3.81 10.88 15.33
C LEU A 660 -5.11 11.67 15.50
N HIS A 661 -6.14 11.37 14.70
CA HIS A 661 -7.46 11.97 14.87
C HIS A 661 -8.03 11.68 16.27
N LEU A 662 -7.94 10.43 16.71
CA LEU A 662 -8.41 10.02 18.04
C LEU A 662 -7.56 10.61 19.17
N ALA A 663 -6.26 10.76 18.97
CA ALA A 663 -5.32 11.37 19.92
C ALA A 663 -5.55 12.88 20.12
N SER A 664 -6.13 13.56 19.12
CA SER A 664 -6.45 14.99 19.19
C SER A 664 -7.36 15.32 20.38
N ALA A 665 -7.28 16.56 20.89
CA ALA A 665 -8.12 17.01 22.01
C ALA A 665 -9.62 16.82 21.72
N ARG A 666 -10.05 17.09 20.48
CA ARG A 666 -11.42 16.86 20.02
C ARG A 666 -11.75 15.37 19.99
N GLY A 667 -10.90 14.54 19.37
CA GLY A 667 -11.12 13.09 19.27
C GLY A 667 -11.21 12.40 20.63
N TRP A 668 -10.42 12.85 21.62
CA TRP A 668 -10.50 12.36 22.99
C TRP A 668 -11.81 12.72 23.69
N GLN A 669 -12.31 13.95 23.48
CA GLN A 669 -13.58 14.41 24.05
C GLN A 669 -14.80 13.76 23.36
N GLU A 670 -14.75 13.62 22.05
CA GLU A 670 -15.85 13.11 21.22
C GLU A 670 -16.00 11.57 21.40
N TYR A 671 -14.88 10.86 21.56
CA TYR A 671 -14.86 9.40 21.60
C TYR A 671 -14.14 8.82 22.84
N PRO A 672 -14.65 9.00 24.06
CA PRO A 672 -14.01 8.46 25.27
C PRO A 672 -13.87 6.92 25.29
N GLY A 673 -14.60 6.21 24.42
CA GLY A 673 -14.45 4.77 24.21
C GLY A 673 -13.90 4.42 22.83
N LEU A 674 -13.14 3.32 22.74
CA LEU A 674 -12.68 2.69 21.51
C LEU A 674 -13.18 1.24 21.50
N ALA A 675 -13.86 0.84 20.43
CA ALA A 675 -14.32 -0.54 20.24
C ALA A 675 -13.52 -1.23 19.15
N LEU A 676 -12.83 -2.34 19.46
CA LEU A 676 -12.24 -3.22 18.43
C LEU A 676 -13.19 -4.39 18.19
N ILE A 677 -13.65 -4.53 16.95
CA ILE A 677 -14.69 -5.48 16.56
C ILE A 677 -14.09 -6.51 15.61
N PHE A 678 -13.76 -7.69 16.13
CA PHE A 678 -13.16 -8.79 15.37
C PHE A 678 -14.25 -9.60 14.66
N HIS A 679 -14.24 -9.54 13.33
CA HIS A 679 -15.21 -10.22 12.48
C HIS A 679 -14.86 -11.68 12.27
N ASP A 680 -15.88 -12.45 11.88
CA ASP A 680 -15.72 -13.85 11.53
C ASP A 680 -14.98 -13.99 10.17
N PRO A 681 -13.85 -14.72 10.11
CA PRO A 681 -13.02 -14.85 8.91
C PRO A 681 -13.68 -15.66 7.78
N THR A 682 -14.81 -16.34 8.05
CA THR A 682 -15.57 -17.07 7.02
C THR A 682 -16.61 -16.19 6.34
N THR A 683 -16.71 -14.93 6.76
CA THR A 683 -17.61 -13.94 6.18
C THR A 683 -16.87 -13.10 5.15
N ASP A 684 -17.35 -13.07 3.90
CA ASP A 684 -16.73 -12.27 2.85
C ASP A 684 -16.72 -10.76 3.18
N ALA A 685 -15.87 -10.02 2.46
CA ALA A 685 -15.66 -8.58 2.65
C ALA A 685 -16.93 -7.72 2.49
N ASP A 686 -17.88 -8.12 1.65
CA ASP A 686 -19.10 -7.34 1.43
C ASP A 686 -20.08 -7.38 2.63
N PRO A 687 -20.48 -8.56 3.14
CA PRO A 687 -21.24 -8.64 4.39
C PRO A 687 -20.57 -7.91 5.58
N VAL A 688 -19.24 -8.06 5.74
CA VAL A 688 -18.48 -7.38 6.81
C VAL A 688 -18.59 -5.86 6.68
N ALA A 689 -18.44 -5.31 5.47
CA ALA A 689 -18.62 -3.87 5.23
C ALA A 689 -20.02 -3.38 5.56
N ARG A 690 -21.05 -4.12 5.16
CA ARG A 690 -22.44 -3.76 5.46
C ARG A 690 -22.68 -3.71 6.96
N LEU A 691 -22.19 -4.71 7.69
CA LEU A 691 -22.29 -4.75 9.15
C LEU A 691 -21.49 -3.62 9.80
N ALA A 692 -20.26 -3.38 9.36
CA ALA A 692 -19.42 -2.30 9.87
C ALA A 692 -20.10 -0.94 9.71
N ALA A 693 -20.53 -0.59 8.49
CA ALA A 693 -21.27 0.64 8.23
C ALA A 693 -22.56 0.76 9.04
N HIS A 694 -23.26 -0.34 9.29
CA HIS A 694 -24.45 -0.36 10.14
C HIS A 694 -24.13 -0.07 11.61
N MET A 695 -22.92 -0.41 12.09
CA MET A 695 -22.46 -0.21 13.46
C MET A 695 -21.77 1.13 13.71
N ILE A 696 -21.13 1.72 12.70
CA ILE A 696 -20.30 2.93 12.85
C ILE A 696 -21.07 4.08 13.51
N GLU A 697 -22.17 4.53 12.91
CA GLU A 697 -22.86 5.73 13.41
C GLU A 697 -23.54 5.51 14.77
N PRO A 698 -24.29 4.41 15.02
CA PRO A 698 -24.85 4.14 16.34
C PRO A 698 -23.81 4.06 17.47
N LEU A 699 -22.59 3.57 17.20
CA LEU A 699 -21.51 3.56 18.20
C LEU A 699 -20.94 4.97 18.41
N LYS A 700 -20.69 5.73 17.34
CA LYS A 700 -20.15 7.09 17.40
C LYS A 700 -21.05 8.05 18.16
N VAL A 701 -22.36 8.03 17.93
CA VAL A 701 -23.32 8.89 18.67
C VAL A 701 -23.42 8.56 20.17
N ASN A 702 -22.89 7.39 20.58
CA ASN A 702 -22.75 6.98 21.97
C ASN A 702 -21.32 7.18 22.53
N GLY A 703 -20.44 7.90 21.81
CA GLY A 703 -19.09 8.22 22.26
C GLY A 703 -18.09 7.06 22.16
N ILE A 704 -18.41 6.04 21.36
CA ILE A 704 -17.53 4.88 21.12
C ILE A 704 -17.08 4.92 19.66
N TYR A 705 -15.78 5.01 19.43
CA TYR A 705 -15.23 4.92 18.08
C TYR A 705 -15.01 3.43 17.71
N PRO A 706 -15.66 2.88 16.67
CA PRO A 706 -15.45 1.49 16.28
C PRO A 706 -14.32 1.32 15.28
N VAL A 707 -13.53 0.28 15.47
CA VAL A 707 -12.55 -0.23 14.50
C VAL A 707 -12.86 -1.70 14.26
N HIS A 708 -13.29 -2.01 13.06
CA HIS A 708 -13.66 -3.34 12.60
C HIS A 708 -12.44 -4.06 12.04
N VAL A 709 -12.13 -5.21 12.61
CA VAL A 709 -10.94 -6.00 12.30
C VAL A 709 -11.39 -7.27 11.58
N HIS A 710 -10.99 -7.40 10.32
CA HIS A 710 -11.15 -8.62 9.56
C HIS A 710 -9.78 -9.28 9.47
N TYR A 711 -9.59 -10.40 10.18
CA TYR A 711 -8.30 -11.07 10.25
C TYR A 711 -8.36 -12.45 9.62
N GLY A 712 -7.39 -12.77 8.76
CA GLY A 712 -7.17 -14.13 8.29
C GLY A 712 -8.27 -14.62 7.34
N ALA A 713 -8.92 -13.70 6.62
CA ALA A 713 -10.07 -14.02 5.77
C ALA A 713 -9.61 -14.73 4.49
N ASP A 714 -8.50 -14.27 3.91
CA ASP A 714 -7.92 -14.88 2.71
C ASP A 714 -7.29 -16.25 3.03
N GLU A 715 -6.63 -16.36 4.18
CA GLU A 715 -6.13 -17.64 4.69
C GLU A 715 -7.26 -18.65 4.93
N MET A 716 -8.38 -18.21 5.51
CA MET A 716 -9.55 -19.05 5.77
C MET A 716 -10.27 -19.47 4.48
N ARG A 717 -10.22 -18.64 3.43
CA ARG A 717 -10.85 -18.90 2.13
C ARG A 717 -10.41 -20.23 1.51
N SER A 718 -9.13 -20.59 1.66
CA SER A 718 -8.58 -21.85 1.15
C SER A 718 -9.26 -23.07 1.79
N LEU A 719 -9.46 -23.04 3.11
CA LEU A 719 -10.19 -24.07 3.84
C LEU A 719 -11.64 -24.13 3.38
N MET A 720 -12.30 -22.98 3.26
CA MET A 720 -13.70 -22.90 2.86
C MET A 720 -13.94 -23.46 1.47
N VAL A 721 -13.17 -23.02 0.47
CA VAL A 721 -13.27 -23.48 -0.92
C VAL A 721 -13.07 -25.00 -0.98
N ARG A 722 -12.09 -25.52 -0.25
CA ARG A 722 -11.84 -26.97 -0.19
C ARG A 722 -13.04 -27.71 0.38
N MET A 723 -13.63 -27.23 1.47
CA MET A 723 -14.77 -27.89 2.11
C MET A 723 -16.06 -27.78 1.29
N LEU A 724 -16.28 -26.65 0.62
CA LEU A 724 -17.40 -26.48 -0.33
C LEU A 724 -17.30 -27.48 -1.49
N TYR A 725 -16.10 -27.67 -2.05
CA TYR A 725 -15.87 -28.67 -3.10
C TYR A 725 -16.16 -30.09 -2.62
N GLU A 726 -15.70 -30.46 -1.42
CA GLU A 726 -15.93 -31.79 -0.85
C GLU A 726 -17.41 -32.03 -0.53
N ALA A 727 -18.13 -30.99 -0.10
CA ALA A 727 -19.58 -31.05 0.11
C ALA A 727 -20.35 -31.30 -1.19
N GLU A 728 -20.01 -30.60 -2.28
CA GLU A 728 -20.63 -30.84 -3.60
C GLU A 728 -20.31 -32.24 -4.13
N LEU A 729 -19.07 -32.70 -4.00
CA LEU A 729 -18.69 -34.06 -4.41
C LEU A 729 -19.45 -35.12 -3.62
N ALA A 730 -19.49 -34.99 -2.29
CA ALA A 730 -20.21 -35.92 -1.43
C ALA A 730 -21.72 -35.93 -1.73
N PHE A 731 -22.30 -34.76 -1.99
CA PHE A 731 -23.70 -34.63 -2.36
C PHE A 731 -24.00 -35.31 -3.71
N ALA A 732 -23.15 -35.11 -4.72
CA ALA A 732 -23.29 -35.75 -6.03
C ALA A 732 -23.20 -37.28 -5.93
N LEU A 733 -22.27 -37.80 -5.13
CA LEU A 733 -22.09 -39.23 -4.90
C LEU A 733 -23.23 -39.87 -4.10
N ALA A 734 -23.88 -39.11 -3.21
CA ALA A 734 -25.04 -39.56 -2.45
C ALA A 734 -26.33 -39.65 -3.28
N ALA A 735 -26.28 -39.44 -4.60
CA ALA A 735 -27.41 -39.50 -5.53
C ALA A 735 -28.64 -38.68 -5.10
N GLY A 736 -28.44 -37.61 -4.32
CA GLY A 736 -29.53 -36.79 -3.79
C GLY A 736 -30.42 -37.46 -2.73
N SER A 737 -29.97 -38.54 -2.09
CA SER A 737 -30.75 -39.37 -1.13
C SER A 737 -31.19 -38.68 0.16
N GLY A 738 -30.88 -37.39 0.36
CA GLY A 738 -31.26 -36.64 1.56
C GLY A 738 -30.54 -37.09 2.84
N GLU A 739 -29.53 -37.95 2.75
CA GLU A 739 -28.70 -38.31 3.90
C GLU A 739 -27.94 -37.09 4.44
N ARG A 740 -27.98 -36.91 5.76
CA ARG A 740 -27.21 -35.89 6.47
C ARG A 740 -25.72 -36.21 6.36
N LEU A 741 -24.97 -35.40 5.61
CA LEU A 741 -23.55 -35.64 5.33
C LEU A 741 -22.63 -35.16 6.45
N ASN A 742 -23.16 -34.59 7.56
CA ASN A 742 -22.35 -34.05 8.66
C ASN A 742 -21.24 -35.00 9.12
N SER A 743 -21.57 -36.26 9.46
CA SER A 743 -20.56 -37.19 9.97
C SER A 743 -19.49 -37.55 8.93
N TYR A 744 -19.84 -37.53 7.63
CA TYR A 744 -18.88 -37.73 6.56
C TYR A 744 -17.97 -36.51 6.42
N LEU A 745 -18.56 -35.31 6.32
CA LEU A 745 -17.84 -34.05 6.16
C LEU A 745 -16.95 -33.75 7.37
N ASP A 746 -17.42 -34.00 8.59
CA ASP A 746 -16.62 -33.88 9.82
C ASP A 746 -15.39 -34.82 9.78
N ARG A 747 -15.57 -36.09 9.35
CA ARG A 747 -14.45 -37.03 9.20
C ARG A 747 -13.46 -36.61 8.11
N ARG A 748 -13.95 -36.13 6.97
CA ARG A 748 -13.08 -35.61 5.89
C ARG A 748 -12.30 -34.39 6.35
N ALA A 749 -12.97 -33.47 7.05
CA ALA A 749 -12.38 -32.25 7.58
C ALA A 749 -11.16 -32.51 8.47
N LEU A 750 -11.19 -33.58 9.29
CA LEU A 750 -10.04 -33.97 10.12
C LEU A 750 -8.77 -34.25 9.32
N GLY A 751 -8.88 -34.74 8.08
CA GLY A 751 -7.74 -35.02 7.22
C GLY A 751 -7.30 -33.85 6.34
N ILE A 752 -8.23 -33.04 5.85
CA ILE A 752 -7.95 -32.02 4.80
C ILE A 752 -8.03 -30.57 5.30
N ALA A 753 -8.92 -30.28 6.26
CA ALA A 753 -9.17 -28.93 6.76
C ALA A 753 -8.47 -28.67 8.10
N GLN A 754 -8.30 -29.70 8.93
CA GLN A 754 -7.65 -29.56 10.23
C GLN A 754 -6.24 -28.94 10.15
N PRO A 755 -5.35 -29.34 9.21
CA PRO A 755 -4.02 -28.71 9.11
C PRO A 755 -4.10 -27.22 8.76
N LEU A 756 -5.01 -26.85 7.84
CA LEU A 756 -5.23 -25.45 7.44
C LEU A 756 -5.77 -24.63 8.61
N PHE A 757 -6.75 -25.17 9.35
CA PHE A 757 -7.31 -24.50 10.52
C PHE A 757 -6.29 -24.35 11.64
N SER A 758 -5.48 -25.38 11.92
CA SER A 758 -4.39 -25.29 12.90
C SER A 758 -3.33 -24.26 12.49
N ALA A 759 -2.99 -24.17 11.20
CA ALA A 759 -2.06 -23.16 10.70
C ALA A 759 -2.60 -21.74 10.86
N TRP A 760 -3.90 -21.55 10.61
CA TRP A 760 -4.60 -20.27 10.82
C TRP A 760 -4.70 -19.89 12.30
N LEU A 761 -5.01 -20.84 13.19
CA LEU A 761 -5.00 -20.62 14.64
C LEU A 761 -3.63 -20.17 15.14
N ALA A 762 -2.56 -20.85 14.70
CA ALA A 762 -1.20 -20.42 14.99
C ALA A 762 -0.87 -19.06 14.36
N GLY A 763 -1.51 -18.73 13.23
CA GLY A 763 -1.46 -17.41 12.61
C GLY A 763 -2.01 -16.31 13.51
N CYS A 764 -3.09 -16.56 14.26
CA CYS A 764 -3.69 -15.58 15.17
C CYS A 764 -2.69 -15.09 16.24
N ASP A 765 -1.89 -16.01 16.80
CA ASP A 765 -0.85 -15.68 17.78
C ASP A 765 0.28 -14.90 17.11
N ARG A 766 0.79 -15.39 15.97
CA ARG A 766 1.80 -14.67 15.17
C ARG A 766 1.34 -13.27 14.75
N ALA A 767 0.05 -13.10 14.49
CA ALA A 767 -0.52 -11.84 14.02
C ALA A 767 -0.41 -10.72 15.06
N VAL A 768 -0.37 -11.05 16.35
CA VAL A 768 -0.28 -10.09 17.45
C VAL A 768 1.13 -10.02 18.06
N GLU A 769 2.03 -10.92 17.68
CA GLU A 769 3.46 -10.77 17.97
C GLU A 769 4.02 -9.54 17.27
N PRO A 770 5.12 -8.94 17.75
CA PRO A 770 5.78 -7.85 17.05
C PRO A 770 6.05 -8.24 15.60
N GLY A 771 5.19 -7.72 14.73
CA GLY A 771 5.27 -7.96 13.31
C GLY A 771 4.28 -8.81 12.59
N GLY A 772 3.37 -9.39 13.34
CA GLY A 772 2.15 -9.86 12.72
C GLY A 772 1.31 -8.73 12.15
N GLY A 773 0.40 -9.06 11.23
CA GLY A 773 -0.47 -8.08 10.59
C GLY A 773 -1.36 -7.30 11.58
N LEU A 774 -1.79 -7.91 12.69
CA LEU A 774 -2.54 -7.20 13.73
C LEU A 774 -1.64 -6.30 14.56
N TRP A 775 -0.41 -6.69 14.86
CA TRP A 775 0.55 -5.81 15.53
C TRP A 775 0.83 -4.55 14.71
N GLN A 776 1.13 -4.72 13.41
CA GLN A 776 1.39 -3.60 12.49
C GLN A 776 0.24 -2.58 12.47
N ALA A 777 -1.01 -3.08 12.52
CA ALA A 777 -2.20 -2.26 12.54
C ALA A 777 -2.50 -1.64 13.91
N MET A 778 -2.34 -2.41 15.00
CA MET A 778 -2.86 -2.04 16.31
C MET A 778 -1.86 -1.27 17.17
N ALA A 779 -0.55 -1.50 17.01
CA ALA A 779 0.46 -0.86 17.85
C ALA A 779 0.43 0.68 17.71
N GLY A 780 0.31 1.20 16.48
CA GLY A 780 0.17 2.65 16.26
C GLY A 780 -1.11 3.21 16.91
N LEU A 781 -2.24 2.51 16.73
CA LEU A 781 -3.51 2.91 17.32
C LEU A 781 -3.47 2.89 18.87
N GLY A 782 -2.85 1.87 19.47
CA GLY A 782 -2.72 1.77 20.92
C GLY A 782 -1.81 2.86 21.48
N LEU A 783 -0.59 2.96 20.95
CA LEU A 783 0.42 3.91 21.43
C LEU A 783 0.00 5.37 21.26
N GLU A 784 -0.68 5.72 20.16
CA GLU A 784 -1.07 7.11 19.91
C GLU A 784 -2.45 7.46 20.50
N ALA A 785 -3.42 6.53 20.50
CA ALA A 785 -4.82 6.86 20.81
C ALA A 785 -5.39 6.23 22.09
N ALA A 786 -4.74 5.23 22.69
CA ALA A 786 -5.29 4.54 23.87
C ALA A 786 -4.98 5.24 25.21
N GLN A 787 -3.98 6.12 25.27
CA GLN A 787 -3.59 6.82 26.51
C GLN A 787 -3.33 8.32 26.28
N ARG A 788 -3.54 9.15 27.31
CA ARG A 788 -3.14 10.56 27.33
C ARG A 788 -2.43 10.91 28.65
N GLY A 789 -1.28 11.59 28.58
CA GLY A 789 -0.48 12.04 29.73
C GLY A 789 1.03 11.75 29.56
N ALA A 790 1.89 12.48 30.28
CA ALA A 790 3.35 12.35 30.15
C ALA A 790 3.85 10.95 30.56
N ALA A 791 4.44 10.23 29.60
CA ALA A 791 5.14 8.98 29.84
C ALA A 791 6.22 9.19 30.92
N GLY A 792 6.15 8.44 32.03
CA GLY A 792 7.17 8.45 33.08
C GLY A 792 6.72 8.74 34.51
N ARG A 793 5.45 9.10 34.77
CA ARG A 793 4.93 9.34 36.14
C ARG A 793 3.80 8.41 36.61
N GLY A 794 3.34 7.46 35.79
CA GLY A 794 2.27 6.52 36.18
C GLY A 794 0.84 7.08 36.19
N ASP A 795 0.65 8.36 35.84
CA ASP A 795 -0.63 9.10 35.91
C ASP A 795 -1.40 9.20 34.56
N GLY A 796 -1.04 8.41 33.55
CA GLY A 796 -1.66 8.53 32.22
C GLY A 796 -3.07 7.92 32.17
N GLN A 797 -4.05 8.69 31.69
CA GLN A 797 -5.45 8.28 31.60
C GLN A 797 -5.67 7.35 30.39
N TRP A 798 -6.25 6.18 30.63
CA TRP A 798 -6.64 5.23 29.59
C TRP A 798 -8.00 5.57 28.97
N ARG A 799 -8.11 5.43 27.66
CA ARG A 799 -9.39 5.39 26.95
C ARG A 799 -10.12 4.10 27.29
N ALA A 800 -11.45 4.13 27.38
CA ALA A 800 -12.23 2.92 27.64
C ALA A 800 -12.14 1.98 26.43
N LEU A 801 -11.48 0.83 26.59
CA LEU A 801 -11.33 -0.17 25.54
C LEU A 801 -12.46 -1.21 25.60
N HIS A 802 -13.21 -1.34 24.51
CA HIS A 802 -14.26 -2.34 24.35
C HIS A 802 -13.85 -3.34 23.26
N LEU A 803 -14.01 -4.63 23.52
CA LEU A 803 -13.79 -5.66 22.52
C LEU A 803 -15.09 -6.38 22.21
N LEU A 804 -15.33 -6.61 20.92
CA LEU A 804 -16.41 -7.45 20.44
C LEU A 804 -15.81 -8.46 19.46
N SER A 805 -16.09 -9.73 19.67
CA SER A 805 -15.80 -10.78 18.69
C SER A 805 -17.08 -11.32 18.10
N ILE A 806 -17.04 -11.63 16.81
CA ILE A 806 -18.13 -12.21 16.04
C ILE A 806 -17.61 -13.52 15.45
N GLY A 807 -18.32 -14.62 15.72
CA GLY A 807 -17.96 -15.95 15.22
C GLY A 807 -16.53 -16.34 15.59
N ALA A 808 -15.79 -16.87 14.64
CA ALA A 808 -14.39 -17.24 14.79
C ALA A 808 -13.42 -16.03 14.91
N GLY A 809 -13.90 -14.79 14.78
CA GLY A 809 -13.17 -13.59 15.21
C GLY A 809 -12.77 -13.61 16.69
N TRP A 810 -13.35 -14.52 17.48
CA TRP A 810 -12.95 -14.80 18.86
C TRP A 810 -11.47 -15.21 19.01
N PHE A 811 -10.91 -15.98 18.07
CA PHE A 811 -9.52 -16.44 18.15
C PHE A 811 -8.51 -15.29 18.08
N PRO A 812 -8.51 -14.43 17.04
CA PRO A 812 -7.63 -13.26 17.00
C PRO A 812 -7.94 -12.25 18.10
N ALA A 813 -9.20 -12.11 18.54
CA ALA A 813 -9.55 -11.25 19.68
C ALA A 813 -8.88 -11.71 20.98
N ARG A 814 -8.83 -13.02 21.24
CA ARG A 814 -8.12 -13.57 22.42
C ARG A 814 -6.61 -13.34 22.35
N ALA A 815 -6.01 -13.58 21.19
CA ALA A 815 -4.60 -13.30 20.96
C ALA A 815 -4.30 -11.81 21.22
N PHE A 816 -5.14 -10.92 20.70
CA PHE A 816 -5.02 -9.48 20.97
C PHE A 816 -5.13 -9.17 22.46
N ILE A 817 -6.11 -9.74 23.18
CA ILE A 817 -6.27 -9.48 24.63
C ILE A 817 -5.00 -9.84 25.39
N ALA A 818 -4.35 -10.95 25.06
CA ALA A 818 -3.10 -11.37 25.69
C ALA A 818 -1.95 -10.39 25.39
N ALA A 819 -1.85 -9.89 24.15
CA ALA A 819 -0.77 -9.01 23.69
C ALA A 819 -1.04 -7.49 23.82
N ARG A 820 -2.26 -7.07 24.22
CA ARG A 820 -2.73 -5.68 24.14
C ARG A 820 -1.82 -4.65 24.81
N GLN A 821 -1.23 -5.02 25.95
CA GLN A 821 -0.36 -4.11 26.72
C GLN A 821 0.92 -3.79 25.93
N ALA A 822 1.50 -4.79 25.26
CA ALA A 822 2.66 -4.60 24.41
C ALA A 822 2.33 -3.72 23.19
N MET A 823 1.09 -3.75 22.71
CA MET A 823 0.57 -2.87 21.65
C MET A 823 0.14 -1.48 22.15
N GLY A 824 0.38 -1.13 23.43
CA GLY A 824 0.07 0.19 23.98
C GLY A 824 -1.38 0.37 24.43
N PHE A 825 -2.15 -0.70 24.62
CA PHE A 825 -3.52 -0.62 25.12
C PHE A 825 -3.63 -0.93 26.63
N GLY A 826 -4.55 -0.23 27.29
CA GLY A 826 -4.90 -0.45 28.69
C GLY A 826 -5.76 -1.70 28.95
N PRO A 827 -6.31 -1.84 30.16
CA PRO A 827 -7.29 -2.89 30.46
C PRO A 827 -8.57 -2.71 29.63
N CYS A 828 -9.23 -3.84 29.32
CA CYS A 828 -10.51 -3.82 28.63
C CYS A 828 -11.62 -3.43 29.63
N ALA A 829 -12.43 -2.43 29.29
CA ALA A 829 -13.64 -2.10 30.05
C ALA A 829 -14.74 -3.17 29.85
N SER A 830 -14.83 -3.72 28.64
CA SER A 830 -15.75 -4.82 28.34
C SER A 830 -15.26 -5.72 27.22
N VAL A 831 -15.57 -7.01 27.31
CA VAL A 831 -15.36 -8.01 26.27
C VAL A 831 -16.69 -8.70 25.96
N GLY A 832 -17.07 -8.71 24.69
CA GLY A 832 -18.27 -9.36 24.17
C GLY A 832 -17.93 -10.43 23.13
N ALA A 833 -18.65 -11.54 23.13
CA ALA A 833 -18.50 -12.58 22.10
C ALA A 833 -19.88 -13.01 21.56
N VAL A 834 -20.11 -12.79 20.27
CA VAL A 834 -21.34 -13.21 19.58
C VAL A 834 -21.03 -14.46 18.77
N ALA A 835 -21.70 -15.56 19.11
CA ALA A 835 -21.58 -16.87 18.50
C ALA A 835 -20.14 -17.42 18.41
N PRO A 836 -19.30 -17.34 19.47
CA PRO A 836 -17.96 -17.91 19.41
C PRO A 836 -18.04 -19.42 19.13
N PRO A 837 -17.16 -19.98 18.27
CA PRO A 837 -17.20 -21.39 17.90
C PRO A 837 -16.76 -22.33 19.04
N ILE A 838 -16.16 -21.77 20.10
CA ILE A 838 -15.72 -22.52 21.28
C ILE A 838 -16.25 -21.85 22.54
N HIS A 839 -16.13 -22.52 23.69
CA HIS A 839 -16.36 -21.87 24.97
C HIS A 839 -15.51 -20.58 25.08
N ALA A 840 -16.20 -19.47 25.33
CA ALA A 840 -15.56 -18.18 25.50
C ALA A 840 -15.48 -17.89 27.01
N ASP A 841 -14.33 -18.19 27.61
CA ASP A 841 -14.03 -17.83 28.99
C ASP A 841 -13.62 -16.37 29.09
N PRO A 842 -13.90 -15.69 30.24
CA PRO A 842 -13.46 -14.32 30.46
C PRO A 842 -11.92 -14.24 30.38
N PRO A 843 -11.35 -13.56 29.37
CA PRO A 843 -9.91 -13.56 29.15
C PRO A 843 -9.18 -12.44 29.91
N ALA A 844 -9.82 -11.80 30.89
CA ALA A 844 -9.41 -10.53 31.48
C ALA A 844 -9.61 -10.51 33.01
N PRO A 845 -8.87 -9.67 33.77
CA PRO A 845 -8.96 -9.61 35.24
C PRO A 845 -10.39 -9.26 35.71
N ALA A 846 -10.69 -9.52 37.00
CA ALA A 846 -12.03 -9.47 37.61
C ALA A 846 -12.84 -8.17 37.36
N GLU A 847 -12.19 -7.08 36.93
CA GLU A 847 -12.79 -5.77 36.66
C GLU A 847 -13.38 -5.62 35.24
N THR A 848 -13.10 -6.55 34.31
CA THR A 848 -13.60 -6.50 32.93
C THR A 848 -15.01 -7.09 32.82
N ARG A 849 -15.96 -6.34 32.26
CA ARG A 849 -17.30 -6.89 31.98
C ARG A 849 -17.25 -7.89 30.82
N PHE A 850 -17.55 -9.15 31.08
CA PHE A 850 -17.60 -10.20 30.05
C PHE A 850 -19.03 -10.64 29.74
N ARG A 851 -19.36 -10.84 28.45
CA ARG A 851 -20.64 -11.41 28.03
C ARG A 851 -20.52 -12.21 26.74
N CYS A 852 -21.15 -13.39 26.71
CA CYS A 852 -21.23 -14.25 25.55
C CYS A 852 -22.70 -14.42 25.11
N TRP A 853 -22.96 -14.26 23.81
CA TRP A 853 -24.26 -14.50 23.16
C TRP A 853 -24.12 -15.70 22.24
N ARG A 854 -24.73 -16.84 22.59
CA ARG A 854 -24.65 -18.09 21.80
C ARG A 854 -25.84 -18.22 20.85
N LEU A 855 -25.65 -18.90 19.72
CA LEU A 855 -26.72 -19.21 18.76
C LEU A 855 -27.75 -20.15 19.37
N SER A 856 -28.97 -20.14 18.84
CA SER A 856 -30.02 -21.09 19.22
C SER A 856 -29.86 -22.41 18.44
N ALA A 857 -30.31 -23.53 19.00
CA ALA A 857 -30.28 -24.84 18.33
C ALA A 857 -31.21 -24.99 17.09
N GLY A 858 -31.77 -23.89 16.56
CA GLY A 858 -32.66 -23.89 15.38
C GLY A 858 -31.91 -24.14 14.07
N LYS A 859 -32.63 -24.57 13.03
CA LYS A 859 -32.04 -24.76 11.68
C LYS A 859 -31.60 -23.41 11.09
N PRO A 860 -30.35 -23.27 10.59
CA PRO A 860 -29.91 -22.08 9.86
C PRO A 860 -30.86 -21.73 8.71
N ALA A 861 -31.02 -20.44 8.43
CA ALA A 861 -31.77 -20.00 7.26
C ALA A 861 -31.10 -20.44 5.94
N ASP A 862 -29.76 -20.37 5.91
CA ASP A 862 -28.94 -20.74 4.76
C ASP A 862 -27.98 -21.87 5.13
N ALA A 863 -27.92 -22.91 4.31
CA ALA A 863 -26.92 -23.97 4.46
C ALA A 863 -25.57 -23.47 3.94
N VAL A 864 -24.54 -23.42 4.80
CA VAL A 864 -23.19 -22.98 4.40
C VAL A 864 -22.49 -23.98 3.48
N MET A 865 -22.83 -25.27 3.60
CA MET A 865 -22.34 -26.36 2.77
C MET A 865 -23.51 -27.29 2.48
N ARG A 866 -23.58 -27.79 1.25
CA ARG A 866 -24.65 -28.69 0.82
C ARG A 866 -24.60 -30.00 1.63
N GLY A 867 -25.72 -30.37 2.26
CA GLY A 867 -25.81 -31.58 3.09
C GLY A 867 -25.21 -31.46 4.50
N TYR A 868 -24.80 -30.26 4.93
CA TYR A 868 -24.31 -29.99 6.28
C TYR A 868 -25.36 -29.26 7.14
N ASP A 869 -25.79 -29.87 8.24
CA ASP A 869 -26.67 -29.27 9.24
C ASP A 869 -25.84 -28.39 10.20
N GLY A 870 -25.68 -27.10 9.88
CA GLY A 870 -24.96 -26.10 10.69
C GLY A 870 -24.44 -24.93 9.85
N ASP A 871 -23.86 -23.93 10.51
CA ASP A 871 -23.09 -22.86 9.86
C ASP A 871 -21.57 -23.08 9.99
N TRP A 872 -20.76 -22.13 9.53
CA TRP A 872 -19.30 -22.22 9.63
C TRP A 872 -18.82 -22.24 11.08
N CYS A 873 -19.49 -21.54 12.01
CA CYS A 873 -19.14 -21.56 13.43
C CYS A 873 -19.34 -22.96 14.02
N ASP A 874 -20.42 -23.66 13.64
CA ASP A 874 -20.65 -25.06 14.04
C ASP A 874 -19.54 -25.97 13.50
N PHE A 875 -19.16 -25.79 12.24
CA PHE A 875 -18.12 -26.59 11.60
C PHE A 875 -16.76 -26.39 12.27
N LEU A 876 -16.35 -25.14 12.49
CA LEU A 876 -15.10 -24.81 13.18
C LEU A 876 -15.10 -25.28 14.63
N SER A 877 -16.26 -25.26 15.31
CA SER A 877 -16.41 -25.83 16.66
C SER A 877 -16.07 -27.33 16.69
N ARG A 878 -16.57 -28.10 15.73
CA ARG A 878 -16.26 -29.54 15.64
C ARG A 878 -14.78 -29.78 15.32
N LEU A 879 -14.20 -28.95 14.46
CA LEU A 879 -12.77 -29.00 14.12
C LEU A 879 -11.88 -28.65 15.32
N SER A 880 -12.35 -27.77 16.21
CA SER A 880 -11.67 -27.44 17.48
C SER A 880 -11.78 -28.53 18.55
N ARG A 881 -12.65 -29.53 18.36
CA ARG A 881 -12.95 -30.61 19.33
C ARG A 881 -13.38 -30.13 20.73
N SER A 882 -13.86 -28.89 20.85
CA SER A 882 -14.21 -28.27 22.14
C SER A 882 -15.48 -28.83 22.79
N GLY A 883 -16.33 -29.56 22.07
CA GLY A 883 -17.54 -30.22 22.59
C GLY A 883 -18.72 -29.30 22.91
N ASP A 884 -18.49 -28.00 23.14
CA ASP A 884 -19.49 -27.07 23.69
C ASP A 884 -20.34 -26.30 22.67
N GLY A 885 -19.97 -26.28 21.38
CA GLY A 885 -20.74 -25.69 20.27
C GLY A 885 -21.05 -24.17 20.39
N PRO A 886 -21.30 -23.48 19.27
CA PRO A 886 -21.84 -22.12 19.33
C PRO A 886 -23.33 -22.10 19.71
N ARG A 887 -23.98 -23.27 19.82
CA ARG A 887 -25.44 -23.41 20.02
C ARG A 887 -25.83 -23.74 21.46
N VAL A 888 -26.89 -23.11 21.95
CA VAL A 888 -27.54 -23.45 23.24
C VAL A 888 -28.85 -24.21 23.03
N SER A 889 -29.08 -25.21 23.88
CA SER A 889 -30.37 -25.91 23.99
C SER A 889 -31.35 -25.09 24.86
N GLY A 890 -32.57 -24.85 24.37
CA GLY A 890 -33.62 -24.13 25.12
C GLY A 890 -33.76 -22.63 24.81
N LYS A 891 -34.47 -21.89 25.67
CA LYS A 891 -34.73 -20.45 25.52
C LYS A 891 -33.50 -19.64 25.95
N GLY A 892 -32.99 -18.75 25.10
CA GLY A 892 -31.91 -17.81 25.45
C GLY A 892 -30.82 -17.57 24.39
N GLY A 893 -30.82 -18.30 23.27
CA GLY A 893 -29.89 -18.06 22.16
C GLY A 893 -30.22 -16.83 21.30
N VAL A 894 -29.25 -16.38 20.51
CA VAL A 894 -29.37 -15.26 19.56
C VAL A 894 -29.38 -15.78 18.12
N GLY A 895 -30.54 -15.76 17.46
CA GLY A 895 -30.69 -16.28 16.10
C GLY A 895 -30.39 -17.78 15.96
N ALA A 896 -30.54 -18.33 14.74
CA ALA A 896 -30.20 -19.72 14.41
C ALA A 896 -28.87 -19.86 13.64
N ASP A 897 -28.34 -18.74 13.16
CA ASP A 897 -27.10 -18.59 12.40
C ASP A 897 -26.45 -17.23 12.71
N LEU A 898 -25.16 -17.12 12.40
CA LEU A 898 -24.36 -15.92 12.67
C LEU A 898 -24.96 -14.64 12.05
N GLY A 899 -25.34 -14.71 10.76
CA GLY A 899 -25.87 -13.56 10.02
C GLY A 899 -27.15 -13.03 10.64
N ALA A 900 -28.06 -13.91 11.06
CA ALA A 900 -29.29 -13.54 11.76
C ALA A 900 -29.01 -12.88 13.11
N ALA A 901 -28.01 -13.37 13.86
CA ALA A 901 -27.66 -12.85 15.18
C ALA A 901 -27.04 -11.45 15.13
N VAL A 902 -26.09 -11.21 14.23
CA VAL A 902 -25.33 -9.94 14.15
C VAL A 902 -26.08 -8.81 13.46
N THR A 903 -27.21 -9.12 12.83
CA THR A 903 -28.10 -8.13 12.20
C THR A 903 -29.39 -7.90 12.97
N ASP A 904 -29.58 -8.60 14.10
CA ASP A 904 -30.72 -8.40 14.98
C ASP A 904 -30.52 -7.16 15.87
N ALA A 905 -31.45 -6.21 15.78
CA ALA A 905 -31.37 -4.96 16.53
C ALA A 905 -31.41 -5.16 18.06
N ALA A 906 -32.09 -6.19 18.57
CA ALA A 906 -32.11 -6.47 20.00
C ALA A 906 -30.74 -6.99 20.48
N VAL A 907 -30.07 -7.83 19.68
CA VAL A 907 -28.71 -8.31 19.96
C VAL A 907 -27.72 -7.15 19.92
N LEU A 908 -27.73 -6.34 18.85
CA LEU A 908 -26.83 -5.18 18.72
C LEU A 908 -27.03 -4.15 19.84
N ASN A 909 -28.28 -3.90 20.25
CA ASN A 909 -28.57 -3.04 21.40
C ASN A 909 -28.12 -3.65 22.74
N ALA A 910 -28.15 -4.98 22.89
CA ALA A 910 -27.60 -5.66 24.05
C ALA A 910 -26.06 -5.56 24.10
N VAL A 911 -25.39 -5.64 22.94
CA VAL A 911 -23.94 -5.42 22.80
C VAL A 911 -23.58 -3.98 23.16
N LEU A 912 -24.29 -2.99 22.61
CA LEU A 912 -24.09 -1.58 22.94
C LEU A 912 -24.31 -1.31 24.43
N ALA A 913 -25.37 -1.89 25.02
CA ALA A 913 -25.63 -1.74 26.45
C ALA A 913 -24.51 -2.35 27.32
N HIS A 914 -23.91 -3.45 26.87
CA HIS A 914 -22.76 -4.08 27.54
C HIS A 914 -21.52 -3.19 27.50
N MET A 915 -21.23 -2.58 26.34
CA MET A 915 -20.13 -1.63 26.20
C MET A 915 -20.33 -0.41 27.10
N LEU A 916 -21.51 0.20 27.08
CA LEU A 916 -21.85 1.37 27.89
C LEU A 916 -21.99 1.08 29.39
N GLY A 917 -22.25 -0.16 29.78
CA GLY A 917 -22.66 -0.51 31.16
C GLY A 917 -24.07 -0.02 31.53
N ARG A 918 -24.84 0.47 30.55
CA ARG A 918 -26.21 0.99 30.69
C ARG A 918 -26.96 0.87 29.37
N ARG A 919 -28.29 0.87 29.40
CA ARG A 919 -29.09 0.88 28.15
C ARG A 919 -28.90 2.19 27.37
N PRO A 920 -28.73 2.13 26.04
CA PRO A 920 -28.71 3.34 25.21
C PRO A 920 -30.09 4.00 25.17
N ALA A 921 -30.12 5.30 24.89
CA ALA A 921 -31.39 6.00 24.63
C ALA A 921 -32.04 5.48 23.34
N LYS A 922 -33.37 5.47 23.25
CA LYS A 922 -34.12 5.01 22.05
C LYS A 922 -33.73 5.76 20.77
N THR A 923 -33.31 7.02 20.87
CA THR A 923 -32.87 7.84 19.74
C THR A 923 -31.43 7.55 19.31
N ARG A 924 -30.69 6.74 20.07
CA ARG A 924 -29.29 6.36 19.85
C ARG A 924 -29.10 4.84 19.85
N SER A 925 -30.18 4.09 19.61
CA SER A 925 -30.20 2.63 19.55
C SER A 925 -30.23 2.14 18.10
N PHE A 926 -29.79 0.92 17.86
CA PHE A 926 -30.00 0.21 16.60
C PHE A 926 -31.50 0.06 16.34
N GLN A 927 -31.92 0.27 15.09
CA GLN A 927 -33.33 0.29 14.64
C GLN A 927 -33.63 -0.86 13.69
#